data_AF-A0A9E5QD58-F1
#
_entry.id   AF-A0A9E5QD58-F1
#
_cell.length_a   1.000
_cell.length_b   1.000
_cell.length_c   1.000
_cell.angle_alpha   90.00
_cell.angle_beta   90.00
_cell.angle_gamma   90.00
#
_symmetry.space_group_name_H-M   'P 1'
#
loop_
_entity.id
_entity.type
_entity.pdbx_description
1 polymer ?
#
loop_
_entity_poly.entity_id
_entity_poly.type
_entity_poly.pdbx_seq_one_letter_code
_entity_poly.pdbx_strand_id
1 'polypeptide(L)'
;LIAAGVQPEATIKFVTFAAEEYGLHGSYDFAQKASTSGMDIRLMINHDMISHTLGTPGNWEVDLNAYIGFEYFRELARDLILQYTNLLPRNGSMNSGGSDSYSFYSFGFPAFYFEEHDFSPYYHSPQDIISNYDMDFCAEVIKASAALLVYSTEYPQAVQDYQIVDRGNGNSLRLTWTSNPEPDIAGYYIYLGTTAGHYDTSFTATSAPYQINQLTTGVEYFIGISAFDTDGNESMVVEKSAVPRVIPQSPTNVYDEPALQQITIHWSSNDEYDILGYNLYRSEAPGGTPVQLNTTVIEDTFFIDATTQNGVYYYYTATAVDSALNESDPSPEIRSRAVSLDQGILVVDETADGDGSLFNPTDQEVDDFYRQLLDDFQVTEYDVAAEGGVKLADLGAFSSVVWHGNDFSDLSAPYQNLEAIKEYLDFGGNLLISSYFPSQAFADNSSYPADFLPGDFMYDYLKINHVDYSIPARFFGAASLIGNYDSVYVDTIKTAAIPDLHLFKIESISASGEGTEIFSYDSQYPPSNPKGSMNGMPVGVEYIGTDFKTITLSYPLFYINPIQAQDLVTEVMLNKFSEPTPISQKQQQTPGKFSLEQNYPNPFNPTTTIRYNLAEATAVVLKIYNILGQEVLTLINEKQTAGEKSIVWNGRNRFGQKVSSGIYIYQLQAGEYLQSRKMVLLR
;
A
#
# COMPACT_ATOMS: atom_id res chain seq x y z
N LEU A 1 56.92 13.99 28.84
CA LEU A 1 56.46 14.60 27.57
C LEU A 1 55.43 15.70 27.85
N ILE A 2 54.27 15.40 28.44
CA ILE A 2 53.27 16.42 28.83
C ILE A 2 53.83 17.47 29.81
N ALA A 3 54.57 17.05 30.85
CA ALA A 3 55.26 17.96 31.77
C ALA A 3 56.38 18.80 31.11
N ALA A 4 56.76 18.49 29.86
CA ALA A 4 57.70 19.24 29.04
C ALA A 4 57.01 20.12 27.98
N GLY A 5 55.68 20.26 28.04
CA GLY A 5 54.90 21.10 27.12
C GLY A 5 54.53 20.45 25.79
N VAL A 6 54.84 19.16 25.60
CA VAL A 6 54.41 18.41 24.42
C VAL A 6 52.92 18.12 24.53
N GLN A 7 52.13 18.66 23.58
CA GLN A 7 50.72 18.32 23.40
C GLN A 7 50.64 17.18 22.38
N PRO A 8 50.19 15.98 22.77
CA PRO A 8 49.98 14.89 21.82
C PRO A 8 48.79 15.23 20.91
N GLU A 9 48.87 14.86 19.63
CA GLU A 9 47.81 15.08 18.64
C GLU A 9 46.53 14.32 18.99
N ALA A 10 46.66 13.13 19.57
CA ALA A 10 45.54 12.33 20.05
C ALA A 10 45.78 11.80 21.47
N THR A 11 44.68 11.50 22.19
CA THR A 11 44.71 10.84 23.49
C THR A 11 43.99 9.50 23.41
N ILE A 12 44.69 8.41 23.72
CA ILE A 12 44.08 7.09 23.87
C ILE A 12 43.51 6.98 25.30
N LYS A 13 42.24 6.59 25.40
CA LYS A 13 41.55 6.34 26.68
C LYS A 13 41.09 4.89 26.73
N PHE A 14 41.46 4.20 27.81
CA PHE A 14 40.88 2.92 28.17
C PHE A 14 39.74 3.17 29.14
N VAL A 15 38.54 2.69 28.80
CA VAL A 15 37.32 2.95 29.56
C VAL A 15 36.61 1.61 29.76
N THR A 16 36.11 1.38 30.97
CA THR A 16 35.23 0.26 31.29
C THR A 16 33.85 0.82 31.57
N PHE A 17 32.81 0.27 30.95
CA PHE A 17 31.44 0.66 31.21
C PHE A 17 30.77 -0.29 32.20
N ALA A 18 29.72 0.20 32.84
CA ALA A 18 28.91 -0.57 33.78
C ALA A 18 27.50 -0.72 33.23
N ALA A 19 26.84 -1.81 33.61
CA ALA A 19 25.44 -2.09 33.28
C ALA A 19 25.16 -2.21 31.77
N GLU A 20 26.09 -2.84 31.04
CA GLU A 20 25.91 -3.24 29.63
C GLU A 20 24.66 -4.14 29.48
N GLU A 21 24.60 -5.22 30.26
CA GLU A 21 23.49 -6.19 30.31
C GLU A 21 22.12 -5.64 30.74
N TYR A 22 22.09 -4.40 31.21
CA TYR A 22 20.85 -3.72 31.63
C TYR A 22 20.45 -2.61 30.65
N GLY A 23 21.05 -2.60 29.45
CA GLY A 23 20.74 -1.65 28.38
C GLY A 23 21.80 -0.58 28.18
N LEU A 24 23.09 -0.95 28.24
CA LEU A 24 24.22 -0.09 27.84
C LEU A 24 24.32 1.23 28.64
N HIS A 25 23.85 1.24 29.89
CA HIS A 25 23.67 2.50 30.63
C HIS A 25 24.97 3.30 30.79
N GLY A 26 26.10 2.63 31.07
CA GLY A 26 27.40 3.28 31.25
C GLY A 26 27.94 3.90 29.98
N SER A 27 27.88 3.18 28.85
CA SER A 27 28.35 3.65 27.55
C SER A 27 27.44 4.76 26.99
N TYR A 28 26.12 4.67 27.15
CA TYR A 28 25.20 5.77 26.81
C TYR A 28 25.47 7.05 27.61
N ASP A 29 25.65 6.95 28.92
CA ASP A 29 25.94 8.12 29.76
C ASP A 29 27.26 8.80 29.34
N PHE A 30 28.31 8.00 29.04
CA PHE A 30 29.57 8.54 28.55
C PHE A 30 29.42 9.20 27.17
N ALA A 31 28.85 8.50 26.20
CA ALA A 31 28.71 8.98 24.83
C ALA A 31 27.86 10.25 24.77
N GLN A 32 26.77 10.32 25.55
CA GLN A 32 25.95 11.52 25.67
C GLN A 32 26.75 12.70 26.24
N LYS A 33 27.53 12.49 27.30
CA LYS A 33 28.38 13.54 27.90
C LYS A 33 29.47 14.00 26.92
N ALA A 34 30.10 13.06 26.21
CA ALA A 34 31.10 13.35 25.19
C ALA A 34 30.50 14.23 24.09
N SER A 35 29.35 13.84 23.54
CA SER A 35 28.62 14.60 22.51
C SER A 35 28.24 15.99 23.01
N THR A 36 27.64 16.08 24.20
CA THR A 36 27.23 17.36 24.81
C THR A 36 28.42 18.30 25.07
N SER A 37 29.59 17.74 25.38
CA SER A 37 30.81 18.51 25.63
C SER A 37 31.57 18.89 24.34
N GLY A 38 31.13 18.40 23.17
CA GLY A 38 31.85 18.56 21.91
C GLY A 38 33.19 17.82 21.89
N MET A 39 33.29 16.67 22.55
CA MET A 39 34.50 15.85 22.52
C MET A 39 34.71 15.29 21.11
N ASP A 40 35.90 15.50 20.55
CA ASP A 40 36.29 14.92 19.27
C ASP A 40 36.81 13.49 19.49
N ILE A 41 35.94 12.50 19.26
CA ILE A 41 36.29 11.07 19.36
C ILE A 41 36.57 10.57 17.94
N ARG A 42 37.85 10.37 17.64
CA ARG A 42 38.33 9.84 16.35
C ARG A 42 37.85 8.42 16.05
N LEU A 43 37.89 7.56 17.05
CA LEU A 43 37.47 6.16 16.97
C LEU A 43 37.24 5.61 18.37
N MET A 44 36.10 4.94 18.55
CA MET A 44 35.84 4.04 19.67
C MET A 44 35.95 2.60 19.17
N ILE A 45 36.78 1.79 19.83
CA ILE A 45 36.90 0.35 19.57
C ILE A 45 36.31 -0.38 20.78
N ASN A 46 35.29 -1.21 20.59
CA ASN A 46 34.82 -2.11 21.63
C ASN A 46 35.61 -3.43 21.62
N HIS A 47 35.83 -3.97 22.82
CA HIS A 47 36.61 -5.18 23.08
C HIS A 47 35.80 -6.19 23.90
N ASP A 48 34.49 -6.23 23.69
CA ASP A 48 33.69 -7.28 24.29
C ASP A 48 33.91 -8.61 23.56
N MET A 49 33.97 -9.71 24.31
CA MET A 49 34.14 -11.07 23.78
C MET A 49 35.34 -11.21 22.82
N ILE A 50 36.58 -10.99 23.29
CA ILE A 50 37.80 -11.07 22.44
C ILE A 50 38.84 -12.08 22.95
N SER A 51 38.42 -13.10 23.70
CA SER A 51 39.35 -13.92 24.48
C SER A 51 39.14 -15.43 24.35
N HIS A 52 38.20 -15.86 23.53
CA HIS A 52 37.98 -17.26 23.21
C HIS A 52 38.26 -17.55 21.73
N THR A 53 38.78 -18.76 21.48
CA THR A 53 38.92 -19.32 20.14
C THR A 53 39.06 -20.84 20.25
N LEU A 54 38.55 -21.56 19.26
CA LEU A 54 38.81 -22.98 19.04
C LEU A 54 39.97 -23.20 18.03
N GLY A 55 40.43 -22.12 17.40
CA GLY A 55 41.52 -22.13 16.43
C GLY A 55 42.90 -22.31 17.07
N THR A 56 43.86 -22.71 16.24
CA THR A 56 45.28 -22.75 16.61
C THR A 56 46.01 -21.49 16.11
N PRO A 57 47.15 -21.10 16.72
CA PRO A 57 47.93 -19.95 16.25
C PRO A 57 48.13 -19.92 14.73
N GLY A 58 47.77 -18.81 14.09
CA GLY A 58 47.79 -18.64 12.62
C GLY A 58 46.51 -19.06 11.88
N ASN A 59 45.51 -19.58 12.60
CA ASN A 59 44.16 -19.86 12.08
C ASN A 59 43.10 -19.38 13.09
N TRP A 60 43.37 -18.24 13.74
CA TRP A 60 42.48 -17.62 14.69
C TRP A 60 41.54 -16.67 13.98
N GLU A 61 40.24 -16.92 14.06
CA GLU A 61 39.23 -16.13 13.38
C GLU A 61 38.70 -15.03 14.29
N VAL A 62 38.54 -13.82 13.75
CA VAL A 62 37.96 -12.68 14.47
C VAL A 62 36.92 -12.01 13.58
N ASP A 63 35.75 -11.74 14.13
CA ASP A 63 34.68 -11.04 13.46
C ASP A 63 34.88 -9.52 13.57
N LEU A 64 34.76 -8.85 12.43
CA LEU A 64 34.90 -7.41 12.27
C LEU A 64 33.53 -6.79 12.12
N ASN A 65 33.02 -6.21 13.21
CA ASN A 65 31.68 -5.65 13.27
C ASN A 65 31.70 -4.13 13.07
N ALA A 66 30.78 -3.62 12.26
CA ALA A 66 30.76 -2.21 11.87
C ALA A 66 29.36 -1.58 11.95
N TYR A 67 29.34 -0.26 11.83
CA TYR A 67 28.12 0.54 11.81
C TYR A 67 27.96 1.26 10.48
N ILE A 68 26.72 1.55 10.09
CA ILE A 68 26.43 2.28 8.85
C ILE A 68 27.07 3.67 8.88
N GLY A 69 27.81 4.03 7.83
CA GLY A 69 28.61 5.25 7.74
C GLY A 69 30.05 5.10 8.28
N PHE A 70 30.36 3.98 8.93
CA PHE A 70 31.67 3.67 9.50
C PHE A 70 32.21 2.30 9.03
N GLU A 71 31.63 1.71 7.99
CA GLU A 71 32.05 0.41 7.39
C GLU A 71 33.51 0.41 6.95
N TYR A 72 34.00 1.60 6.66
CA TYR A 72 35.34 1.86 6.20
C TYR A 72 36.40 1.41 7.23
N PHE A 73 36.10 1.46 8.54
CA PHE A 73 36.97 0.89 9.57
C PHE A 73 37.07 -0.63 9.51
N ARG A 74 36.05 -1.34 8.99
CA ARG A 74 36.10 -2.80 8.82
C ARG A 74 37.12 -3.20 7.78
N GLU A 75 37.13 -2.50 6.65
CA GLU A 75 38.06 -2.77 5.56
C GLU A 75 39.49 -2.40 5.99
N LEU A 76 39.66 -1.27 6.68
CA LEU A 76 40.93 -0.89 7.28
C LEU A 76 41.42 -1.92 8.31
N ALA A 77 40.56 -2.34 9.24
CA ALA A 77 40.92 -3.34 10.27
C ALA A 77 41.32 -4.68 9.64
N ARG A 78 40.64 -5.10 8.57
CA ARG A 78 40.98 -6.30 7.79
C ARG A 78 42.39 -6.23 7.22
N ASP A 79 42.73 -5.14 6.55
CA ASP A 79 44.06 -4.96 5.95
C ASP A 79 45.16 -4.95 7.02
N LEU A 80 44.93 -4.25 8.12
CA LEU A 80 45.85 -4.20 9.25
C LEU A 80 46.02 -5.54 9.95
N ILE A 81 44.95 -6.33 10.07
CA ILE A 81 45.01 -7.70 10.58
C ILE A 81 45.94 -8.55 9.72
N LEU A 82 45.72 -8.53 8.40
CA LEU A 82 46.50 -9.34 7.46
C LEU A 82 47.98 -8.93 7.42
N GLN A 83 48.28 -7.67 7.75
CA GLN A 83 49.63 -7.14 7.74
C GLN A 83 50.38 -7.35 9.07
N TYR A 84 49.72 -7.15 10.21
CA TYR A 84 50.38 -7.00 11.51
C TYR A 84 50.06 -8.10 12.52
N THR A 85 49.14 -9.01 12.22
CA THR A 85 48.68 -10.04 13.16
C THR A 85 48.68 -11.44 12.57
N ASN A 86 48.44 -12.45 13.40
CA ASN A 86 48.21 -13.83 12.98
C ASN A 86 46.72 -14.21 12.93
N LEU A 87 45.83 -13.22 12.87
CA LEU A 87 44.38 -13.42 12.81
C LEU A 87 43.90 -13.59 11.36
N LEU A 88 42.74 -14.21 11.23
CA LEU A 88 41.95 -14.33 10.02
C LEU A 88 40.70 -13.46 10.17
N PRO A 89 40.59 -12.34 9.43
CA PRO A 89 39.47 -11.43 9.57
C PRO A 89 38.22 -12.01 8.89
N ARG A 90 37.09 -11.93 9.59
CA ARG A 90 35.75 -12.32 9.12
C ARG A 90 34.82 -11.12 9.13
N ASN A 91 33.85 -11.11 8.20
CA ASN A 91 32.82 -10.07 8.22
C ASN A 91 31.80 -10.43 9.30
N GLY A 92 31.78 -9.62 10.35
CA GLY A 92 30.79 -9.73 11.41
C GLY A 92 29.46 -9.05 11.06
N SER A 93 28.69 -8.84 12.10
CA SER A 93 27.41 -8.13 12.14
C SER A 93 27.53 -6.64 11.77
N MET A 94 26.45 -6.10 11.22
CA MET A 94 26.25 -4.68 10.98
C MET A 94 25.24 -4.11 11.96
N ASN A 95 25.55 -2.95 12.55
CA ASN A 95 24.66 -2.22 13.48
C ASN A 95 24.19 -3.02 14.71
N SER A 96 25.06 -3.81 15.33
CA SER A 96 24.70 -4.53 16.57
C SER A 96 24.34 -3.54 17.68
N GLY A 97 23.09 -3.59 18.13
CA GLY A 97 22.54 -2.71 19.18
C GLY A 97 22.89 -3.13 20.60
N GLY A 98 23.50 -4.31 20.79
CA GLY A 98 23.83 -4.87 22.11
C GLY A 98 25.26 -4.59 22.58
N SER A 99 26.09 -3.93 21.77
CA SER A 99 27.48 -3.62 22.09
C SER A 99 27.63 -2.20 22.64
N ASP A 100 28.52 -1.99 23.61
CA ASP A 100 28.88 -0.66 24.12
C ASP A 100 29.29 0.35 23.01
N SER A 101 29.82 -0.12 21.87
CA SER A 101 30.11 0.74 20.71
C SER A 101 28.87 1.35 20.05
N TYR A 102 27.70 0.73 20.21
CA TYR A 102 26.44 1.21 19.64
C TYR A 102 26.02 2.56 20.22
N SER A 103 26.23 2.76 21.53
CA SER A 103 25.94 4.04 22.17
C SER A 103 26.74 5.17 21.52
N PHE A 104 28.02 4.96 21.19
CA PHE A 104 28.85 5.95 20.49
C PHE A 104 28.34 6.23 19.08
N TYR A 105 28.05 5.16 18.32
CA TYR A 105 27.45 5.27 17.00
C TYR A 105 26.14 6.09 17.01
N SER A 106 25.25 5.84 17.97
CA SER A 106 23.97 6.54 18.09
C SER A 106 24.09 8.06 18.34
N PHE A 107 25.25 8.51 18.84
CA PHE A 107 25.58 9.93 19.01
C PHE A 107 26.49 10.48 17.90
N GLY A 108 26.67 9.73 16.80
CA GLY A 108 27.42 10.14 15.62
C GLY A 108 28.93 9.97 15.73
N PHE A 109 29.44 9.26 16.74
CA PHE A 109 30.87 8.99 16.86
C PHE A 109 31.29 7.78 16.02
N PRO A 110 32.45 7.85 15.35
CA PRO A 110 33.12 6.69 14.77
C PRO A 110 33.26 5.54 15.76
N ALA A 111 32.70 4.39 15.43
CA ALA A 111 32.69 3.22 16.28
C ALA A 111 32.94 1.94 15.49
N PHE A 112 33.65 0.99 16.10
CA PHE A 112 34.02 -0.29 15.52
C PHE A 112 34.18 -1.32 16.65
N TYR A 113 33.98 -2.61 16.39
CA TYR A 113 34.34 -3.61 17.40
C TYR A 113 34.80 -4.94 16.83
N PHE A 114 35.73 -5.56 17.57
CA PHE A 114 36.18 -6.92 17.32
C PHE A 114 35.35 -7.87 18.18
N GLU A 115 35.08 -9.06 17.66
CA GLU A 115 34.38 -10.12 18.37
C GLU A 115 35.04 -11.45 18.05
N GLU A 116 35.13 -12.33 19.04
CA GLU A 116 35.57 -13.71 18.86
C GLU A 116 34.61 -14.46 17.95
N HIS A 117 35.15 -15.15 16.94
CA HIS A 117 34.31 -15.93 16.02
C HIS A 117 33.70 -17.15 16.71
N ASP A 118 34.51 -17.80 17.55
CA ASP A 118 34.06 -18.91 18.38
C ASP A 118 33.52 -18.35 19.69
N PHE A 119 32.20 -18.37 19.87
CA PHE A 119 31.57 -17.85 21.08
C PHE A 119 31.95 -18.65 22.32
N SER A 120 32.42 -17.96 23.37
CA SER A 120 32.86 -18.59 24.62
C SER A 120 31.76 -19.42 25.31
N PRO A 121 32.00 -20.70 25.65
CA PRO A 121 31.06 -21.51 26.43
C PRO A 121 30.98 -21.06 27.89
N TYR A 122 31.83 -20.13 28.33
CA TYR A 122 31.88 -19.60 29.68
C TYR A 122 31.23 -18.23 29.82
N TYR A 123 30.73 -17.63 28.75
CA TYR A 123 30.10 -16.32 28.75
C TYR A 123 29.03 -16.18 29.85
N HIS A 124 29.13 -15.12 30.65
CA HIS A 124 28.26 -14.86 31.82
C HIS A 124 28.14 -16.00 32.83
N SER A 125 29.13 -16.89 32.89
CA SER A 125 29.17 -17.96 33.88
C SER A 125 30.20 -17.65 34.98
N PRO A 126 30.13 -18.32 36.15
CA PRO A 126 31.20 -18.24 37.14
C PRO A 126 32.56 -18.78 36.65
N GLN A 127 32.60 -19.41 35.48
CA GLN A 127 33.82 -19.88 34.80
C GLN A 127 34.38 -18.85 33.81
N ASP A 128 33.75 -17.68 33.69
CA ASP A 128 34.29 -16.54 32.95
C ASP A 128 35.46 -15.90 33.73
N ILE A 129 36.60 -16.58 33.70
CA ILE A 129 37.80 -16.23 34.46
C ILE A 129 39.02 -16.33 33.56
N ILE A 130 40.05 -15.53 33.87
CA ILE A 130 41.29 -15.40 33.09
C ILE A 130 41.95 -16.75 32.77
N SER A 131 41.83 -17.76 33.64
CA SER A 131 42.43 -19.08 33.39
C SER A 131 41.79 -19.85 32.22
N ASN A 132 40.63 -19.42 31.75
CA ASN A 132 39.90 -19.98 30.62
C ASN A 132 40.04 -19.14 29.34
N TYR A 133 40.77 -18.02 29.40
CA TYR A 133 40.99 -17.13 28.25
C TYR A 133 42.19 -17.60 27.44
N ASP A 134 42.10 -17.49 26.12
CA ASP A 134 43.25 -17.54 25.22
C ASP A 134 43.87 -16.14 25.14
N MET A 135 44.85 -15.91 26.03
CA MET A 135 45.53 -14.62 26.12
C MET A 135 46.43 -14.33 24.92
N ASP A 136 46.85 -15.34 24.16
CA ASP A 136 47.67 -15.14 22.96
C ASP A 136 46.78 -14.66 21.80
N PHE A 137 45.59 -15.25 21.63
CA PHE A 137 44.56 -14.75 20.71
C PHE A 137 44.14 -13.32 21.06
N CYS A 138 43.77 -13.08 22.32
CA CYS A 138 43.40 -11.74 22.81
C CYS A 138 44.51 -10.72 22.51
N ALA A 139 45.79 -11.08 22.70
CA ALA A 139 46.91 -10.20 22.38
C ALA A 139 46.99 -9.86 20.89
N GLU A 140 46.66 -10.77 19.97
CA GLU A 140 46.58 -10.47 18.54
C GLU A 140 45.42 -9.52 18.20
N VAL A 141 44.26 -9.68 18.84
CA VAL A 141 43.12 -8.74 18.66
C VAL A 141 43.50 -7.34 19.15
N ILE A 142 44.21 -7.25 20.27
CA ILE A 142 44.73 -5.98 20.78
C ILE A 142 45.82 -5.39 19.86
N LYS A 143 46.65 -6.21 19.20
CA LYS A 143 47.59 -5.72 18.17
C LYS A 143 46.85 -5.13 16.97
N ALA A 144 45.81 -5.78 16.47
CA ALA A 144 44.95 -5.24 15.40
C ALA A 144 44.34 -3.90 15.81
N SER A 145 43.83 -3.83 17.04
CA SER A 145 43.24 -2.61 17.61
C SER A 145 44.25 -1.48 17.73
N ALA A 146 45.48 -1.78 18.17
CA ALA A 146 46.55 -0.81 18.24
C ALA A 146 46.96 -0.30 16.85
N ALA A 147 47.06 -1.18 15.86
CA ALA A 147 47.31 -0.78 14.47
C ALA A 147 46.20 0.13 13.94
N LEU A 148 44.94 -0.21 14.21
CA LEU A 148 43.78 0.58 13.80
C LEU A 148 43.77 1.95 14.47
N LEU A 149 44.10 2.03 15.76
CA LEU A 149 44.24 3.30 16.48
C LEU A 149 45.30 4.19 15.85
N VAL A 150 46.51 3.64 15.61
CA VAL A 150 47.61 4.39 14.97
C VAL A 150 47.19 4.89 13.59
N TYR A 151 46.57 4.04 12.77
CA TYR A 151 46.07 4.46 11.46
C TYR A 151 44.99 5.54 11.57
N SER A 152 44.05 5.41 12.50
CA SER A 152 42.96 6.40 12.68
C SER A 152 43.44 7.75 13.22
N THR A 153 44.66 7.83 13.75
CA THR A 153 45.25 9.07 14.26
C THR A 153 46.23 9.71 13.29
N GLU A 154 46.96 8.92 12.49
CA GLU A 154 48.01 9.43 11.59
C GLU A 154 47.49 9.70 10.18
N TYR A 155 46.30 9.21 9.82
CA TYR A 155 45.73 9.37 8.49
C TYR A 155 44.43 10.18 8.53
N PRO A 156 44.14 10.99 7.50
CA PRO A 156 42.87 11.70 7.40
C PRO A 156 41.67 10.76 7.42
N GLN A 157 40.55 11.27 7.92
CA GLN A 157 39.25 10.62 7.80
C GLN A 157 38.87 10.39 6.33
N ALA A 158 38.25 9.24 6.07
CA ALA A 158 37.69 8.91 4.77
C ALA A 158 36.68 9.96 4.31
N VAL A 159 36.61 10.21 3.00
CA VAL A 159 35.70 11.21 2.43
C VAL A 159 34.25 10.85 2.71
N GLN A 160 33.48 11.82 3.22
CA GLN A 160 32.06 11.66 3.59
C GLN A 160 31.13 12.34 2.57
N ASP A 161 29.89 11.87 2.49
CA ASP A 161 28.84 12.38 1.59
C ASP A 161 29.26 12.50 0.12
N TYR A 162 30.15 11.59 -0.32
CA TYR A 162 30.64 11.57 -1.68
C TYR A 162 29.50 11.23 -2.66
N GLN A 163 29.23 12.09 -3.63
CA GLN A 163 28.26 11.88 -4.71
C GLN A 163 28.89 12.13 -6.08
N ILE A 164 28.37 11.45 -7.10
CA ILE A 164 28.70 11.65 -8.50
C ILE A 164 27.42 11.97 -9.24
N VAL A 165 27.42 13.07 -9.98
CA VAL A 165 26.28 13.52 -10.79
C VAL A 165 26.71 13.59 -12.24
N ASP A 166 25.93 12.96 -13.13
CA ASP A 166 26.10 13.12 -14.58
C ASP A 166 25.71 14.52 -15.02
N ARG A 167 26.53 15.11 -15.89
CA ARG A 167 26.34 16.46 -16.42
C ARG A 167 25.45 16.50 -17.66
N GLY A 168 25.06 15.34 -18.21
CA GLY A 168 24.22 15.21 -19.40
C GLY A 168 24.89 15.61 -20.71
N ASN A 169 26.19 15.93 -20.68
CA ASN A 169 26.96 16.30 -21.87
C ASN A 169 27.75 15.13 -22.46
N GLY A 170 27.60 13.93 -21.89
CA GLY A 170 28.23 12.69 -22.32
C GLY A 170 29.72 12.56 -22.05
N ASN A 171 30.38 13.56 -21.45
CA ASN A 171 31.84 13.54 -21.32
C ASN A 171 32.38 14.08 -20.00
N SER A 172 31.50 14.37 -19.04
CA SER A 172 31.93 14.88 -17.74
C SER A 172 31.03 14.42 -16.61
N LEU A 173 31.64 14.25 -15.45
CA LEU A 173 30.97 13.89 -14.20
C LEU A 173 31.36 14.92 -13.15
N ARG A 174 30.38 15.35 -12.34
CA ARG A 174 30.58 16.28 -11.23
C ARG A 174 30.56 15.52 -9.92
N LEU A 175 31.62 15.67 -9.15
CA LEU A 175 31.80 15.07 -7.84
C LEU A 175 31.54 16.13 -6.77
N THR A 176 30.84 15.73 -5.71
CA THR A 176 30.64 16.53 -4.50
C THR A 176 30.90 15.68 -3.27
N TRP A 177 31.38 16.28 -2.20
CA TRP A 177 31.60 15.62 -0.91
C TRP A 177 31.63 16.67 0.21
N THR A 178 31.49 16.21 1.46
CA THR A 178 31.59 17.07 2.64
C THR A 178 33.05 17.41 2.92
N SER A 179 33.34 18.67 3.25
CA SER A 179 34.69 19.10 3.60
C SER A 179 35.18 18.36 4.84
N ASN A 180 36.35 17.74 4.77
CA ASN A 180 37.01 17.19 5.95
C ASN A 180 37.35 18.35 6.93
N PRO A 181 36.97 18.25 8.21
CA PRO A 181 37.14 19.32 9.21
C PRO A 181 38.54 19.36 9.85
N GLU A 182 39.40 18.37 9.57
CA GLU A 182 40.72 18.29 10.17
C GLU A 182 41.62 19.47 9.73
N PRO A 183 42.38 20.05 10.68
CA PRO A 183 43.08 21.32 10.44
C PRO A 183 44.30 21.21 9.50
N ASP A 184 44.79 20.00 9.27
CA ASP A 184 45.99 19.64 8.53
C ASP A 184 45.69 19.00 7.16
N ILE A 185 44.44 19.00 6.71
CA ILE A 185 44.08 18.53 5.37
C ILE A 185 44.72 19.39 4.28
N ALA A 186 45.47 18.75 3.39
CA ALA A 186 46.10 19.39 2.24
C ALA A 186 45.26 19.28 0.96
N GLY A 187 44.47 18.22 0.81
CA GLY A 187 43.57 18.05 -0.33
C GLY A 187 42.97 16.65 -0.44
N TYR A 188 42.60 16.30 -1.68
CA TYR A 188 41.97 15.03 -2.04
C TYR A 188 42.62 14.46 -3.29
N TYR A 189 42.86 13.15 -3.30
CA TYR A 189 43.15 12.40 -4.52
C TYR A 189 41.85 11.88 -5.11
N ILE A 190 41.73 12.00 -6.44
CA ILE A 190 40.58 11.49 -7.19
C ILE A 190 41.13 10.48 -8.19
N TYR A 191 40.74 9.23 -8.04
CA TYR A 191 41.16 8.12 -8.86
C TYR A 191 40.08 7.75 -9.86
N LEU A 192 40.47 7.41 -11.08
CA LEU A 192 39.55 7.08 -12.17
C LEU A 192 40.03 5.80 -12.87
N GLY A 193 39.11 4.86 -13.04
CA GLY A 193 39.33 3.61 -13.75
C GLY A 193 38.07 3.13 -14.46
N THR A 194 38.21 2.08 -15.26
CA THR A 194 37.08 1.39 -15.92
C THR A 194 36.82 0.00 -15.33
N THR A 195 37.52 -0.33 -14.24
CA THR A 195 37.35 -1.56 -13.47
C THR A 195 37.42 -1.22 -11.99
N ALA A 196 36.49 -1.72 -11.20
CA ALA A 196 36.43 -1.48 -9.75
C ALA A 196 37.77 -1.77 -9.07
N GLY A 197 38.22 -0.85 -8.21
CA GLY A 197 39.49 -0.94 -7.47
C GLY A 197 40.77 -0.83 -8.32
N HIS A 198 40.65 -0.58 -9.63
CA HIS A 198 41.79 -0.46 -10.54
C HIS A 198 41.74 0.86 -11.30
N TYR A 199 42.65 1.78 -10.95
CA TYR A 199 42.66 3.13 -11.46
C TYR A 199 43.80 3.37 -12.45
N ASP A 200 43.47 3.90 -13.62
CA ASP A 200 44.43 4.20 -14.69
C ASP A 200 44.91 5.66 -14.62
N THR A 201 44.15 6.53 -13.94
CA THR A 201 44.40 7.98 -13.88
C THR A 201 44.08 8.52 -12.49
N SER A 202 44.82 9.53 -12.04
CA SER A 202 44.60 10.22 -10.77
C SER A 202 44.67 11.74 -10.93
N PHE A 203 43.86 12.45 -10.17
CA PHE A 203 43.81 13.91 -10.09
C PHE A 203 43.96 14.36 -8.63
N THR A 204 44.16 15.67 -8.44
CA THR A 204 44.14 16.31 -7.11
C THR A 204 43.12 17.43 -7.08
N ALA A 205 42.44 17.58 -5.95
CA ALA A 205 41.50 18.66 -5.66
C ALA A 205 41.73 19.20 -4.25
N THR A 206 41.45 20.48 -4.01
CA THR A 206 41.53 21.06 -2.66
C THR A 206 40.16 21.12 -1.97
N SER A 207 39.07 21.06 -2.73
CA SER A 207 37.70 21.13 -2.22
C SER A 207 36.70 20.62 -3.26
N ALA A 208 35.49 20.27 -2.80
CA ALA A 208 34.33 20.04 -3.65
C ALA A 208 33.72 21.37 -4.15
N PRO A 209 33.01 21.38 -5.29
CA PRO A 209 32.87 20.29 -6.25
C PRO A 209 34.12 20.13 -7.14
N TYR A 210 34.32 18.93 -7.67
CA TYR A 210 35.33 18.68 -8.72
C TYR A 210 34.66 18.12 -9.98
N GLN A 211 35.15 18.50 -11.15
CA GLN A 211 34.61 18.03 -12.43
C GLN A 211 35.67 17.24 -13.19
N ILE A 212 35.38 15.97 -13.44
CA ILE A 212 36.16 15.14 -14.36
C ILE A 212 35.62 15.40 -15.77
N ASN A 213 36.53 15.66 -16.71
CA ASN A 213 36.20 15.99 -18.10
C ASN A 213 36.85 14.98 -19.05
N GLN A 214 36.49 15.06 -20.34
CA GLN A 214 37.06 14.25 -21.42
C GLN A 214 36.81 12.74 -21.25
N LEU A 215 35.71 12.39 -20.58
CA LEU A 215 35.24 11.02 -20.47
C LEU A 215 34.60 10.56 -21.78
N THR A 216 34.57 9.25 -21.99
CA THR A 216 33.89 8.65 -23.14
C THR A 216 32.43 8.37 -22.79
N THR A 217 31.50 8.85 -23.60
CA THR A 217 30.06 8.66 -23.40
C THR A 217 29.68 7.18 -23.31
N GLY A 218 28.83 6.83 -22.35
CA GLY A 218 28.31 5.48 -22.19
C GLY A 218 29.28 4.47 -21.56
N VAL A 219 30.51 4.88 -21.22
CA VAL A 219 31.47 4.03 -20.49
C VAL A 219 31.22 4.16 -18.99
N GLU A 220 31.13 3.03 -18.28
CA GLU A 220 31.11 3.05 -16.81
C GLU A 220 32.50 3.33 -16.27
N TYR A 221 32.58 4.33 -15.39
CA TYR A 221 33.80 4.70 -14.69
C TYR A 221 33.63 4.42 -13.20
N PHE A 222 34.66 3.80 -12.62
CA PHE A 222 34.82 3.63 -11.18
C PHE A 222 35.72 4.76 -10.69
N ILE A 223 35.20 5.54 -9.74
CA ILE A 223 35.82 6.77 -9.28
C ILE A 223 36.04 6.67 -7.77
N GLY A 224 37.31 6.58 -7.40
CA GLY A 224 37.76 6.59 -6.01
C GLY A 224 38.09 8.00 -5.55
N ILE A 225 37.80 8.33 -4.29
CA ILE A 225 38.27 9.58 -3.67
C ILE A 225 38.85 9.30 -2.28
N SER A 226 39.98 9.92 -1.97
CA SER A 226 40.63 9.91 -0.65
C SER A 226 41.06 11.33 -0.26
N ALA A 227 41.20 11.60 1.04
CA ALA A 227 41.77 12.83 1.57
C ALA A 227 43.26 12.62 1.88
N PHE A 228 44.08 13.66 1.78
CA PHE A 228 45.47 13.62 2.23
C PHE A 228 45.84 14.87 3.05
N ASP A 229 46.69 14.69 4.06
CA ASP A 229 47.15 15.76 4.95
C ASP A 229 48.43 16.45 4.45
N THR A 230 48.93 17.42 5.22
CA THR A 230 50.17 18.15 4.92
C THR A 230 51.44 17.30 5.02
N ASP A 231 51.39 16.17 5.72
CA ASP A 231 52.50 15.23 5.86
C ASP A 231 52.50 14.14 4.77
N GLY A 232 51.43 14.09 3.97
CA GLY A 232 51.26 13.20 2.84
C GLY A 232 50.60 11.87 3.20
N ASN A 233 50.01 11.73 4.40
CA ASN A 233 49.24 10.55 4.76
C ASN A 233 47.89 10.60 4.02
N GLU A 234 47.49 9.46 3.47
CA GLU A 234 46.30 9.34 2.62
C GLU A 234 45.22 8.49 3.29
N SER A 235 44.00 9.00 3.39
CA SER A 235 42.84 8.25 3.86
C SER A 235 42.58 7.05 2.94
N MET A 236 41.73 6.14 3.40
CA MET A 236 41.20 5.14 2.48
C MET A 236 40.38 5.75 1.34
N VAL A 237 40.34 5.01 0.23
CA VAL A 237 39.63 5.38 -0.98
C VAL A 237 38.16 4.96 -0.86
N VAL A 238 37.26 5.91 -1.07
CA VAL A 238 35.81 5.68 -1.20
C VAL A 238 35.46 5.65 -2.68
N GLU A 239 34.97 4.52 -3.17
CA GLU A 239 34.66 4.31 -4.59
C GLU A 239 33.15 4.35 -4.88
N LYS A 240 32.78 5.00 -5.97
CA LYS A 240 31.45 4.92 -6.60
C LYS A 240 31.62 4.77 -8.11
N SER A 241 30.57 4.30 -8.82
CA SER A 241 30.56 4.28 -10.28
C SER A 241 29.51 5.21 -10.88
N ALA A 242 29.77 5.67 -12.10
CA ALA A 242 28.82 6.45 -12.89
C ALA A 242 29.12 6.33 -14.40
N VAL A 243 28.10 6.59 -15.22
CA VAL A 243 28.19 6.58 -16.67
C VAL A 243 27.86 7.99 -17.19
N PRO A 244 28.76 8.69 -17.91
CA PRO A 244 28.45 9.97 -18.52
C PRO A 244 27.58 9.76 -19.77
N ARG A 245 26.41 10.41 -19.81
CA ARG A 245 25.40 10.25 -20.87
C ARG A 245 25.08 11.58 -21.53
N VAL A 246 24.64 11.49 -22.79
CA VAL A 246 24.03 12.63 -23.52
C VAL A 246 22.52 12.57 -23.45
N ILE A 247 21.96 11.36 -23.31
CA ILE A 247 20.52 11.13 -23.22
C ILE A 247 20.24 10.76 -21.76
N PRO A 248 19.25 11.39 -21.11
CA PRO A 248 18.91 11.08 -19.73
C PRO A 248 18.43 9.63 -19.59
N GLN A 249 18.53 9.11 -18.38
CA GLN A 249 18.00 7.80 -18.01
C GLN A 249 16.47 7.84 -17.95
N SER A 250 15.85 6.68 -18.20
CA SER A 250 14.41 6.53 -18.08
C SER A 250 13.95 6.78 -16.63
N PRO A 251 12.80 7.46 -16.42
CA PRO A 251 12.19 7.57 -15.11
C PRO A 251 11.94 6.20 -14.49
N THR A 252 12.07 6.12 -13.16
CA THR A 252 11.88 4.90 -12.38
C THR A 252 10.76 5.05 -11.35
N ASN A 253 10.34 3.95 -10.73
CA ASN A 253 9.24 3.90 -9.76
C ASN A 253 7.97 4.60 -10.27
N VAL A 254 7.56 4.27 -11.50
CA VAL A 254 6.34 4.82 -12.08
C VAL A 254 5.14 4.06 -11.50
N TYR A 255 4.17 4.79 -10.95
CA TYR A 255 2.96 4.22 -10.38
C TYR A 255 1.74 5.13 -10.61
N ASP A 256 0.55 4.54 -10.55
CA ASP A 256 -0.72 5.24 -10.69
C ASP A 256 -1.40 5.51 -9.35
N GLU A 257 -2.17 6.59 -9.31
CA GLU A 257 -3.11 6.93 -8.26
C GLU A 257 -4.45 7.30 -8.93
N PRO A 258 -5.34 6.32 -9.15
CA PRO A 258 -6.67 6.55 -9.69
C PRO A 258 -7.51 7.45 -8.78
N ALA A 259 -8.28 8.36 -9.38
CA ALA A 259 -9.26 9.18 -8.68
C ALA A 259 -10.54 9.32 -9.52
N LEU A 260 -11.55 10.01 -8.97
CA LEU A 260 -12.81 10.23 -9.69
C LEU A 260 -12.56 10.95 -11.03
N GLN A 261 -12.83 10.25 -12.13
CA GLN A 261 -12.73 10.71 -13.52
C GLN A 261 -11.33 11.22 -13.95
N GLN A 262 -10.28 10.85 -13.22
CA GLN A 262 -8.90 11.19 -13.57
C GLN A 262 -7.92 10.13 -13.03
N ILE A 263 -6.70 10.14 -13.57
CA ILE A 263 -5.61 9.31 -13.07
C ILE A 263 -4.39 10.20 -12.84
N THR A 264 -3.79 10.14 -11.66
CA THR A 264 -2.49 10.78 -11.44
C THR A 264 -1.41 9.74 -11.64
N ILE A 265 -0.41 10.05 -12.47
CA ILE A 265 0.76 9.20 -12.68
C ILE A 265 1.94 9.87 -11.98
N HIS A 266 2.67 9.10 -11.17
CA HIS A 266 3.83 9.53 -10.40
C HIS A 266 5.09 8.80 -10.84
N TRP A 267 6.25 9.39 -10.63
CA TRP A 267 7.57 8.77 -10.87
C TRP A 267 8.64 9.35 -9.91
N SER A 268 9.80 8.71 -9.83
CA SER A 268 10.96 9.26 -9.10
C SER A 268 11.71 10.28 -9.95
N SER A 269 12.29 11.30 -9.31
CA SER A 269 13.14 12.28 -9.98
C SER A 269 14.42 11.64 -10.53
N ASN A 270 14.83 12.06 -11.72
CA ASN A 270 16.14 11.78 -12.29
C ASN A 270 17.25 12.57 -11.57
N ASP A 271 18.44 11.96 -11.46
CA ASP A 271 19.58 12.54 -10.72
C ASP A 271 20.50 13.40 -11.60
N GLU A 272 20.35 13.36 -12.93
CA GLU A 272 21.19 14.11 -13.85
C GLU A 272 21.06 15.64 -13.65
N TYR A 273 22.18 16.35 -13.81
CA TYR A 273 22.26 17.77 -13.47
C TYR A 273 21.44 18.68 -14.39
N ASP A 274 21.21 18.26 -15.62
CA ASP A 274 20.64 19.07 -16.69
C ASP A 274 19.24 18.62 -17.13
N ILE A 275 18.53 17.87 -16.28
CA ILE A 275 17.12 17.55 -16.46
C ILE A 275 16.31 18.85 -16.55
N LEU A 276 15.52 18.94 -17.61
CA LEU A 276 14.57 20.01 -17.85
C LEU A 276 13.17 19.66 -17.35
N GLY A 277 12.79 18.37 -17.41
CA GLY A 277 11.49 17.88 -16.96
C GLY A 277 11.15 16.53 -17.59
N TYR A 278 9.86 16.24 -17.74
CA TYR A 278 9.35 14.96 -18.22
C TYR A 278 8.27 15.11 -19.28
N ASN A 279 8.07 14.07 -20.09
CA ASN A 279 6.86 13.90 -20.89
C ASN A 279 6.09 12.67 -20.44
N LEU A 280 4.76 12.75 -20.47
CA LEU A 280 3.89 11.62 -20.19
C LEU A 280 3.18 11.18 -21.46
N TYR A 281 3.18 9.87 -21.69
CA TYR A 281 2.59 9.22 -22.84
C TYR A 281 1.49 8.25 -22.40
N ARG A 282 0.45 8.12 -23.23
CA ARG A 282 -0.68 7.23 -23.00
C ARG A 282 -1.06 6.44 -24.25
N SER A 283 -1.39 5.16 -24.09
CA SER A 283 -2.04 4.33 -25.12
C SER A 283 -3.33 3.69 -24.60
N GLU A 284 -4.18 3.22 -25.52
CA GLU A 284 -5.43 2.48 -25.21
C GLU A 284 -5.24 0.95 -25.29
N ALA A 285 -4.04 0.48 -25.65
CA ALA A 285 -3.71 -0.92 -25.75
C ALA A 285 -2.28 -1.16 -25.22
N PRO A 286 -1.99 -2.36 -24.66
CA PRO A 286 -0.67 -2.68 -24.14
C PRO A 286 0.37 -2.63 -25.27
N GLY A 287 1.44 -1.86 -25.09
CA GLY A 287 2.44 -1.62 -26.14
C GLY A 287 1.90 -0.97 -27.41
N GLY A 288 0.73 -0.31 -27.32
CA GLY A 288 0.11 0.40 -28.44
C GLY A 288 0.85 1.69 -28.81
N THR A 289 0.38 2.39 -29.85
CA THR A 289 0.97 3.68 -30.23
C THR A 289 0.67 4.71 -29.14
N PRO A 290 1.69 5.29 -28.48
CA PRO A 290 1.47 6.27 -27.44
C PRO A 290 1.10 7.65 -28.01
N VAL A 291 0.29 8.39 -27.26
CA VAL A 291 -0.02 9.81 -27.46
C VAL A 291 0.56 10.60 -26.29
N GLN A 292 1.33 11.65 -26.59
CA GLN A 292 1.84 12.55 -25.56
C GLN A 292 0.70 13.40 -24.98
N LEU A 293 0.62 13.47 -23.65
CA LEU A 293 -0.46 14.16 -22.94
C LEU A 293 -0.13 15.62 -22.62
N ASN A 294 1.14 15.93 -22.39
CA ASN A 294 1.61 17.28 -22.07
C ASN A 294 2.11 18.02 -23.33
N THR A 295 1.88 19.33 -23.39
CA THR A 295 2.41 20.20 -24.48
C THR A 295 3.71 20.91 -24.12
N THR A 296 3.97 21.04 -22.83
CA THR A 296 5.21 21.57 -22.26
C THR A 296 5.77 20.50 -21.32
N VAL A 297 7.09 20.43 -21.21
CA VAL A 297 7.77 19.55 -20.25
C VAL A 297 7.19 19.74 -18.85
N ILE A 298 7.03 18.63 -18.14
CA ILE A 298 6.51 18.56 -16.78
C ILE A 298 7.69 18.74 -15.83
N GLU A 299 7.70 19.78 -15.00
CA GLU A 299 8.78 20.03 -14.04
C GLU A 299 8.59 19.25 -12.72
N ASP A 300 7.34 18.89 -12.41
CA ASP A 300 6.99 18.03 -11.28
C ASP A 300 7.28 16.54 -11.57
N THR A 301 7.21 15.71 -10.54
CA THR A 301 7.36 14.25 -10.63
C THR A 301 6.02 13.51 -10.71
N PHE A 302 4.97 14.22 -11.15
CA PHE A 302 3.64 13.66 -11.35
C PHE A 302 2.88 14.41 -12.45
N PHE A 303 1.84 13.78 -13.00
CA PHE A 303 0.93 14.39 -13.95
C PHE A 303 -0.49 13.86 -13.78
N ILE A 304 -1.47 14.76 -13.83
CA ILE A 304 -2.90 14.44 -13.69
C ILE A 304 -3.52 14.35 -15.09
N ASP A 305 -3.89 13.14 -15.51
CA ASP A 305 -4.68 12.91 -16.71
C ASP A 305 -6.19 12.97 -16.40
N ALA A 306 -6.78 14.15 -16.59
CA ALA A 306 -8.21 14.38 -16.45
C ALA A 306 -9.00 14.19 -17.76
N THR A 307 -8.39 13.56 -18.78
CA THR A 307 -9.02 13.34 -20.10
C THR A 307 -9.48 11.89 -20.32
N THR A 308 -9.39 11.07 -19.27
CA THR A 308 -9.76 9.66 -19.26
C THR A 308 -11.25 9.46 -19.49
N GLN A 309 -11.62 8.39 -20.18
CA GLN A 309 -13.02 7.98 -20.32
C GLN A 309 -13.38 6.92 -19.28
N ASN A 310 -14.62 6.97 -18.78
CA ASN A 310 -15.13 5.99 -17.81
C ASN A 310 -15.05 4.57 -18.38
N GLY A 311 -14.62 3.62 -17.54
CA GLY A 311 -14.53 2.21 -17.90
C GLY A 311 -13.34 1.80 -18.77
N VAL A 312 -12.55 2.75 -19.31
CA VAL A 312 -11.45 2.46 -20.25
C VAL A 312 -10.11 2.33 -19.53
N TYR A 313 -9.39 1.23 -19.79
CA TYR A 313 -7.98 1.09 -19.38
C TYR A 313 -7.06 1.87 -20.31
N TYR A 314 -6.07 2.49 -19.70
CA TYR A 314 -4.99 3.20 -20.36
C TYR A 314 -3.63 2.65 -19.91
N TYR A 315 -2.64 2.81 -20.77
CA TYR A 315 -1.28 2.36 -20.57
C TYR A 315 -0.35 3.56 -20.63
N TYR A 316 0.38 3.82 -19.54
CA TYR A 316 1.19 5.02 -19.36
C TYR A 316 2.68 4.71 -19.34
N THR A 317 3.46 5.60 -19.95
CA THR A 317 4.92 5.65 -19.82
C THR A 317 5.36 7.09 -19.67
N ALA A 318 6.46 7.31 -18.95
CA ALA A 318 7.10 8.61 -18.79
C ALA A 318 8.52 8.59 -19.38
N THR A 319 8.97 9.72 -19.89
CA THR A 319 10.34 9.94 -20.35
C THR A 319 10.92 11.16 -19.65
N ALA A 320 12.23 11.15 -19.41
CA ALA A 320 12.97 12.31 -18.94
C ALA A 320 13.46 13.14 -20.14
N VAL A 321 13.42 14.46 -20.00
CA VAL A 321 13.86 15.42 -21.01
C VAL A 321 14.95 16.30 -20.43
N ASP A 322 16.08 16.42 -21.11
CA ASP A 322 17.19 17.27 -20.69
C ASP A 322 17.10 18.71 -21.25
N SER A 323 18.03 19.57 -20.83
CA SER A 323 18.12 20.96 -21.28
C SER A 323 18.48 21.14 -22.76
N ALA A 324 18.99 20.10 -23.40
CA ALA A 324 19.25 20.03 -24.84
C ALA A 324 18.06 19.45 -25.63
N LEU A 325 16.96 19.12 -24.94
CA LEU A 325 15.75 18.49 -25.47
C LEU A 325 15.98 17.05 -25.99
N ASN A 326 17.00 16.35 -25.48
CA ASN A 326 17.06 14.90 -25.66
C ASN A 326 16.07 14.23 -24.71
N GLU A 327 15.48 13.14 -25.17
CA GLU A 327 14.47 12.38 -24.46
C GLU A 327 14.96 10.97 -24.20
N SER A 328 14.75 10.49 -22.97
CA SER A 328 15.14 9.14 -22.56
C SER A 328 14.35 8.04 -23.29
N ASP A 329 14.80 6.80 -23.14
CA ASP A 329 13.91 5.65 -23.35
C ASP A 329 12.71 5.75 -22.37
N PRO A 330 11.52 5.23 -22.72
CA PRO A 330 10.36 5.26 -21.85
C PRO A 330 10.58 4.43 -20.58
N SER A 331 9.95 4.84 -19.49
CA SER A 331 9.80 4.04 -18.27
C SER A 331 9.11 2.70 -18.55
N PRO A 332 9.14 1.74 -17.60
CA PRO A 332 8.19 0.62 -17.63
C PRO A 332 6.75 1.12 -17.81
N GLU A 333 5.98 0.40 -18.61
CA GLU A 333 4.57 0.71 -18.87
C GLU A 333 3.71 0.30 -17.66
N ILE A 334 2.79 1.18 -17.25
CA ILE A 334 1.80 0.86 -16.22
C ILE A 334 0.38 0.93 -16.79
N ARG A 335 -0.47 -0.01 -16.37
CA ARG A 335 -1.90 -0.07 -16.73
C ARG A 335 -2.73 0.55 -15.62
N SER A 336 -3.61 1.48 -15.96
CA SER A 336 -4.52 2.13 -15.01
C SER A 336 -5.86 2.52 -15.64
N ARG A 337 -6.82 2.89 -14.81
CA ARG A 337 -8.16 3.36 -15.18
C ARG A 337 -8.70 4.29 -14.10
N ALA A 338 -9.44 5.32 -14.49
CA ALA A 338 -10.06 6.27 -13.57
C ALA A 338 -11.21 5.64 -12.78
N VAL A 339 -11.43 6.13 -11.56
CA VAL A 339 -12.61 5.77 -10.76
C VAL A 339 -13.85 6.43 -11.38
N SER A 340 -14.89 5.65 -11.64
CA SER A 340 -16.13 6.14 -12.25
C SER A 340 -17.41 5.64 -11.59
N LEU A 341 -17.37 4.50 -10.89
CA LEU A 341 -18.49 3.89 -10.16
C LEU A 341 -19.79 3.81 -10.99
N ASP A 342 -19.66 3.46 -12.27
CA ASP A 342 -20.77 3.48 -13.23
C ASP A 342 -20.75 2.33 -14.26
N GLN A 343 -19.85 1.35 -14.09
CA GLN A 343 -19.72 0.20 -14.99
C GLN A 343 -20.57 -1.03 -14.56
N GLY A 344 -21.50 -0.85 -13.63
CA GLY A 344 -22.36 -1.92 -13.11
C GLY A 344 -21.67 -2.75 -12.03
N ILE A 345 -21.83 -4.07 -12.11
CA ILE A 345 -21.39 -5.01 -11.08
C ILE A 345 -20.09 -5.71 -11.51
N LEU A 346 -19.09 -5.70 -10.63
CA LEU A 346 -17.92 -6.58 -10.73
C LEU A 346 -18.13 -7.81 -9.83
N VAL A 347 -17.97 -9.00 -10.37
CA VAL A 347 -17.91 -10.25 -9.60
C VAL A 347 -16.43 -10.64 -9.50
N VAL A 348 -15.91 -10.67 -8.28
CA VAL A 348 -14.53 -11.05 -7.98
C VAL A 348 -14.54 -12.47 -7.43
N ASP A 349 -13.95 -13.39 -8.18
CA ASP A 349 -13.64 -14.75 -7.71
C ASP A 349 -12.23 -14.77 -7.12
N GLU A 350 -12.14 -15.13 -5.85
CA GLU A 350 -10.87 -15.24 -5.13
C GLU A 350 -10.33 -16.68 -5.06
N THR A 351 -11.14 -17.66 -5.46
CA THR A 351 -10.83 -19.08 -5.25
C THR A 351 -9.96 -19.63 -6.37
N ALA A 352 -9.07 -20.55 -6.02
CA ALA A 352 -8.32 -21.30 -7.02
C ALA A 352 -9.23 -22.34 -7.67
N ASP A 353 -9.10 -22.55 -8.98
CA ASP A 353 -9.91 -23.51 -9.73
C ASP A 353 -10.00 -24.88 -9.06
N GLY A 354 -11.20 -25.21 -8.57
CA GLY A 354 -11.47 -26.48 -7.94
C GLY A 354 -11.55 -27.65 -8.93
N ASP A 355 -11.37 -28.86 -8.41
CA ASP A 355 -11.45 -30.11 -9.17
C ASP A 355 -12.87 -30.71 -9.21
N GLY A 356 -13.86 -29.99 -8.69
CA GLY A 356 -15.26 -30.44 -8.56
C GLY A 356 -15.49 -31.39 -7.40
N SER A 357 -14.52 -31.55 -6.49
CA SER A 357 -14.69 -32.33 -5.28
C SER A 357 -15.50 -31.59 -4.21
N LEU A 358 -15.83 -32.29 -3.12
CA LEU A 358 -16.68 -31.75 -2.07
C LEU A 358 -15.99 -30.55 -1.38
N PHE A 359 -16.62 -29.37 -1.41
CA PHE A 359 -16.05 -28.08 -0.99
C PHE A 359 -14.95 -27.52 -1.90
N ASN A 360 -14.91 -27.97 -3.15
CA ASN A 360 -13.95 -27.52 -4.16
C ASN A 360 -14.64 -27.47 -5.54
N PRO A 361 -15.69 -26.64 -5.70
CA PRO A 361 -16.43 -26.55 -6.96
C PRO A 361 -15.48 -26.13 -8.10
N THR A 362 -15.76 -26.57 -9.32
CA THR A 362 -14.97 -26.10 -10.47
C THR A 362 -15.31 -24.64 -10.77
N ASP A 363 -14.34 -23.88 -11.28
CA ASP A 363 -14.53 -22.50 -11.75
C ASP A 363 -15.82 -22.31 -12.59
N GLN A 364 -15.99 -23.11 -13.64
CA GLN A 364 -17.20 -23.10 -14.48
C GLN A 364 -18.54 -23.24 -13.72
N GLU A 365 -18.59 -24.02 -12.63
CA GLU A 365 -19.82 -24.20 -11.84
C GLU A 365 -20.16 -22.94 -11.03
N VAL A 366 -19.13 -22.25 -10.57
CA VAL A 366 -19.20 -21.02 -9.76
C VAL A 366 -19.59 -19.86 -10.66
N ASP A 367 -18.88 -19.70 -11.77
CA ASP A 367 -19.18 -18.77 -12.86
C ASP A 367 -20.64 -18.87 -13.31
N ASP A 368 -21.09 -20.08 -13.68
CA ASP A 368 -22.46 -20.30 -14.15
C ASP A 368 -23.49 -19.96 -13.07
N PHE A 369 -23.15 -20.17 -11.80
CA PHE A 369 -24.01 -19.83 -10.67
C PHE A 369 -24.13 -18.30 -10.50
N TYR A 370 -23.01 -17.56 -10.44
CA TYR A 370 -23.05 -16.11 -10.26
C TYR A 370 -23.61 -15.37 -11.49
N ARG A 371 -23.34 -15.85 -12.72
CA ARG A 371 -24.01 -15.36 -13.94
C ARG A 371 -25.52 -15.52 -13.85
N GLN A 372 -26.01 -16.66 -13.37
CA GLN A 372 -27.46 -16.88 -13.19
C GLN A 372 -28.06 -16.01 -12.08
N LEU A 373 -27.34 -15.79 -10.98
CA LEU A 373 -27.79 -14.91 -9.90
C LEU A 373 -27.96 -13.46 -10.36
N LEU A 374 -27.13 -13.02 -11.31
CA LEU A 374 -27.02 -11.63 -11.75
C LEU A 374 -27.44 -11.41 -13.22
N ASP A 375 -28.14 -12.35 -13.85
CA ASP A 375 -28.51 -12.31 -15.29
C ASP A 375 -29.33 -11.06 -15.68
N ASP A 376 -30.01 -10.45 -14.71
CA ASP A 376 -30.77 -9.20 -14.88
C ASP A 376 -29.91 -7.92 -14.79
N PHE A 377 -28.59 -8.01 -14.59
CA PHE A 377 -27.69 -6.88 -14.37
C PHE A 377 -26.56 -6.80 -15.41
N GLN A 378 -25.90 -5.65 -15.47
CA GLN A 378 -24.64 -5.52 -16.19
C GLN A 378 -23.51 -6.03 -15.29
N VAL A 379 -22.89 -7.15 -15.69
CA VAL A 379 -21.88 -7.86 -14.90
C VAL A 379 -20.58 -7.99 -15.69
N THR A 380 -19.47 -7.80 -14.99
CA THR A 380 -18.12 -8.17 -15.42
C THR A 380 -17.54 -9.11 -14.38
N GLU A 381 -16.80 -10.13 -14.81
CA GLU A 381 -16.09 -11.06 -13.93
C GLU A 381 -14.61 -10.71 -13.86
N TYR A 382 -13.99 -11.00 -12.71
CA TYR A 382 -12.56 -10.87 -12.46
C TYR A 382 -12.09 -12.07 -11.65
N ASP A 383 -11.19 -12.85 -12.24
CA ASP A 383 -10.59 -14.01 -11.61
C ASP A 383 -9.21 -13.63 -11.05
N VAL A 384 -9.10 -13.59 -9.72
CA VAL A 384 -7.86 -13.22 -9.02
C VAL A 384 -6.74 -14.24 -9.26
N ALA A 385 -7.07 -15.53 -9.43
CA ALA A 385 -6.08 -16.57 -9.69
C ALA A 385 -5.48 -16.44 -11.10
N ALA A 386 -6.28 -16.03 -12.09
CA ALA A 386 -5.81 -15.82 -13.47
C ALA A 386 -5.19 -14.43 -13.70
N GLU A 387 -5.75 -13.37 -13.13
CA GLU A 387 -5.35 -11.98 -13.42
C GLU A 387 -4.37 -11.40 -12.39
N GLY A 388 -4.26 -12.01 -11.21
CA GLY A 388 -3.40 -11.56 -10.11
C GLY A 388 -4.09 -10.60 -9.15
N GLY A 389 -3.29 -9.86 -8.37
CA GLY A 389 -3.80 -8.93 -7.35
C GLY A 389 -4.68 -7.81 -7.93
N VAL A 390 -5.69 -7.44 -7.16
CA VAL A 390 -6.74 -6.47 -7.52
C VAL A 390 -6.32 -5.06 -7.10
N LYS A 391 -6.40 -4.09 -8.02
CA LYS A 391 -6.10 -2.68 -7.76
C LYS A 391 -7.37 -1.83 -7.73
N LEU A 392 -7.25 -0.59 -7.23
CA LEU A 392 -8.33 0.39 -7.33
C LEU A 392 -8.76 0.64 -8.79
N ALA A 393 -7.83 0.59 -9.76
CA ALA A 393 -8.16 0.70 -11.18
C ALA A 393 -9.12 -0.42 -11.67
N ASP A 394 -9.12 -1.58 -11.01
CA ASP A 394 -9.98 -2.71 -11.32
C ASP A 394 -11.35 -2.57 -10.65
N LEU A 395 -11.39 -2.16 -9.37
CA LEU A 395 -12.63 -1.98 -8.61
C LEU A 395 -13.38 -0.67 -8.92
N GLY A 396 -12.66 0.45 -8.96
CA GLY A 396 -13.19 1.82 -8.94
C GLY A 396 -14.04 2.22 -10.14
N ALA A 397 -14.07 1.43 -11.21
CA ALA A 397 -15.00 1.67 -12.31
C ALA A 397 -16.43 1.20 -12.02
N PHE A 398 -16.60 0.23 -11.11
CA PHE A 398 -17.86 -0.47 -10.88
C PHE A 398 -18.66 0.13 -9.72
N SER A 399 -19.97 0.27 -9.90
CA SER A 399 -20.85 0.80 -8.85
C SER A 399 -21.01 -0.18 -7.69
N SER A 400 -20.95 -1.48 -7.98
CA SER A 400 -20.98 -2.53 -6.97
C SER A 400 -19.95 -3.63 -7.25
N VAL A 401 -19.40 -4.20 -6.18
CA VAL A 401 -18.51 -5.36 -6.20
C VAL A 401 -19.18 -6.49 -5.42
N VAL A 402 -19.24 -7.68 -6.02
CA VAL A 402 -19.56 -8.94 -5.36
C VAL A 402 -18.26 -9.68 -5.19
N TRP A 403 -17.80 -9.80 -3.95
CA TRP A 403 -16.60 -10.56 -3.61
C TRP A 403 -17.03 -11.90 -3.02
N HIS A 404 -16.63 -13.01 -3.65
CA HIS A 404 -17.01 -14.33 -3.17
C HIS A 404 -15.85 -15.29 -2.97
N GLY A 405 -15.96 -16.08 -1.91
CA GLY A 405 -15.06 -17.17 -1.57
C GLY A 405 -15.83 -18.44 -1.26
N ASN A 406 -15.66 -19.49 -2.06
CA ASN A 406 -16.48 -20.70 -1.99
C ASN A 406 -15.70 -21.95 -1.50
N ASP A 407 -14.39 -21.83 -1.28
CA ASP A 407 -13.53 -22.95 -0.90
C ASP A 407 -12.81 -22.71 0.45
N PHE A 408 -11.91 -23.62 0.80
CA PHE A 408 -11.04 -23.50 1.98
C PHE A 408 -9.56 -23.48 1.63
N SER A 409 -9.21 -23.32 0.35
CA SER A 409 -7.85 -23.52 -0.14
C SER A 409 -6.98 -22.29 0.16
N ASP A 410 -7.51 -21.10 -0.07
CA ASP A 410 -6.90 -19.81 0.28
C ASP A 410 -8.01 -18.78 0.55
N LEU A 411 -7.96 -18.15 1.72
CA LEU A 411 -8.89 -17.09 2.12
C LEU A 411 -8.21 -15.71 2.15
N SER A 412 -6.92 -15.63 1.82
CA SER A 412 -6.09 -14.44 2.11
C SER A 412 -6.17 -13.34 1.04
N ALA A 413 -6.80 -13.60 -0.10
CA ALA A 413 -6.89 -12.66 -1.22
C ALA A 413 -7.46 -11.28 -0.82
N PRO A 414 -8.52 -11.13 0.00
CA PRO A 414 -9.02 -9.81 0.34
C PRO A 414 -8.03 -9.06 1.23
N TYR A 415 -7.40 -9.75 2.18
CA TYR A 415 -6.36 -9.18 3.04
C TYR A 415 -5.15 -8.67 2.22
N GLN A 416 -4.75 -9.40 1.17
CA GLN A 416 -3.69 -8.97 0.26
C GLN A 416 -4.06 -7.72 -0.56
N ASN A 417 -5.35 -7.48 -0.79
CA ASN A 417 -5.87 -6.38 -1.62
C ASN A 417 -6.63 -5.33 -0.79
N LEU A 418 -6.41 -5.29 0.54
CA LEU A 418 -7.23 -4.53 1.48
C LEU A 418 -7.23 -3.02 1.19
N GLU A 419 -6.09 -2.45 0.77
CA GLU A 419 -6.00 -1.02 0.47
C GLU A 419 -6.85 -0.65 -0.75
N ALA A 420 -6.88 -1.48 -1.79
CA ALA A 420 -7.73 -1.24 -2.97
C ALA A 420 -9.21 -1.31 -2.62
N ILE A 421 -9.62 -2.26 -1.78
CA ILE A 421 -11.01 -2.41 -1.32
C ILE A 421 -11.40 -1.21 -0.44
N LYS A 422 -10.50 -0.77 0.44
CA LYS A 422 -10.67 0.39 1.30
C LYS A 422 -10.85 1.67 0.47
N GLU A 423 -9.95 1.94 -0.46
CA GLU A 423 -10.04 3.09 -1.36
C GLU A 423 -11.34 3.07 -2.17
N TYR A 424 -11.73 1.89 -2.68
CA TYR A 424 -12.99 1.70 -3.38
C TYR A 424 -14.21 2.13 -2.54
N LEU A 425 -14.25 1.70 -1.27
CA LEU A 425 -15.31 2.10 -0.34
C LEU A 425 -15.22 3.59 0.03
N ASP A 426 -14.02 4.15 0.18
CA ASP A 426 -13.84 5.59 0.44
C ASP A 426 -14.36 6.47 -0.71
N PHE A 427 -14.32 5.98 -1.95
CA PHE A 427 -14.95 6.63 -3.11
C PHE A 427 -16.46 6.43 -3.19
N GLY A 428 -17.04 5.61 -2.33
CA GLY A 428 -18.48 5.34 -2.22
C GLY A 428 -18.97 4.12 -2.99
N GLY A 429 -18.08 3.17 -3.25
CA GLY A 429 -18.44 1.86 -3.79
C GLY A 429 -19.40 1.06 -2.91
N ASN A 430 -20.09 0.08 -3.50
CA ASN A 430 -20.91 -0.87 -2.77
C ASN A 430 -20.26 -2.26 -2.79
N LEU A 431 -20.22 -2.95 -1.66
CA LEU A 431 -19.54 -4.24 -1.57
C LEU A 431 -20.44 -5.31 -0.92
N LEU A 432 -20.71 -6.39 -1.65
CA LEU A 432 -21.32 -7.61 -1.14
C LEU A 432 -20.23 -8.66 -0.97
N ILE A 433 -19.99 -9.10 0.26
CA ILE A 433 -19.07 -10.20 0.59
C ILE A 433 -19.89 -11.45 0.88
N SER A 434 -19.52 -12.57 0.26
CA SER A 434 -20.06 -13.88 0.57
C SER A 434 -18.93 -14.91 0.59
N SER A 435 -18.43 -15.22 1.77
CA SER A 435 -17.30 -16.14 1.93
C SER A 435 -17.37 -16.93 3.23
N TYR A 436 -16.55 -17.98 3.32
CA TYR A 436 -16.21 -18.60 4.59
C TYR A 436 -15.25 -17.70 5.37
N PHE A 437 -15.42 -17.65 6.69
CA PHE A 437 -14.55 -16.92 7.61
C PHE A 437 -14.15 -15.50 7.16
N PRO A 438 -15.09 -14.54 7.00
CA PRO A 438 -14.76 -13.14 6.71
C PRO A 438 -13.66 -12.55 7.60
N SER A 439 -13.56 -12.93 8.88
CA SER A 439 -12.50 -12.47 9.78
C SER A 439 -11.10 -12.98 9.42
N GLN A 440 -10.97 -14.19 8.87
CA GLN A 440 -9.71 -14.65 8.29
C GLN A 440 -9.42 -13.87 7.01
N ALA A 441 -10.44 -13.68 6.18
CA ALA A 441 -10.27 -13.12 4.86
C ALA A 441 -9.90 -11.63 4.85
N PHE A 442 -10.40 -10.85 5.81
CA PHE A 442 -10.19 -9.39 5.88
C PHE A 442 -9.33 -8.92 7.06
N ALA A 443 -8.96 -9.81 7.99
CA ALA A 443 -8.15 -9.45 9.15
C ALA A 443 -7.05 -10.47 9.52
N ASP A 444 -6.82 -11.50 8.69
CA ASP A 444 -5.87 -12.60 8.97
C ASP A 444 -6.08 -13.22 10.38
N ASN A 445 -7.33 -13.24 10.84
CA ASN A 445 -7.66 -13.67 12.19
C ASN A 445 -7.77 -15.20 12.29
N SER A 446 -6.80 -15.85 12.92
CA SER A 446 -6.81 -17.30 13.14
C SER A 446 -7.30 -17.74 14.54
N SER A 447 -7.76 -16.81 15.39
CA SER A 447 -8.13 -17.06 16.79
C SER A 447 -9.60 -16.73 17.08
N TYR A 448 -10.26 -17.56 17.90
CA TYR A 448 -11.67 -17.39 18.25
C TYR A 448 -11.94 -17.63 19.75
N PRO A 449 -12.87 -16.87 20.37
CA PRO A 449 -13.52 -15.68 19.80
C PRO A 449 -12.54 -14.50 19.65
N ALA A 450 -12.87 -13.52 18.80
CA ALA A 450 -12.06 -12.33 18.58
C ALA A 450 -12.92 -11.06 18.55
N ASP A 451 -12.34 -9.95 19.02
CA ASP A 451 -12.93 -8.61 19.02
C ASP A 451 -12.15 -7.70 18.05
N PHE A 452 -12.86 -6.82 17.35
CA PHE A 452 -12.29 -5.77 16.49
C PHE A 452 -12.63 -4.39 17.06
N LEU A 453 -11.69 -3.46 16.98
CA LEU A 453 -11.76 -2.13 17.56
C LEU A 453 -11.75 -1.05 16.45
N PRO A 454 -12.16 0.20 16.76
CA PRO A 454 -12.01 1.32 15.82
C PRO A 454 -10.57 1.44 15.32
N GLY A 455 -10.39 1.57 14.01
CA GLY A 455 -9.11 1.47 13.30
C GLY A 455 -8.89 0.14 12.59
N ASP A 456 -9.60 -0.93 12.97
CA ASP A 456 -9.57 -2.21 12.26
C ASP A 456 -10.55 -2.19 11.07
N PHE A 457 -10.16 -2.74 9.93
CA PHE A 457 -10.99 -2.78 8.72
C PHE A 457 -12.35 -3.46 8.97
N MET A 458 -12.37 -4.56 9.72
CA MET A 458 -13.59 -5.27 10.12
C MET A 458 -14.57 -4.34 10.84
N TYR A 459 -14.07 -3.50 11.74
CA TYR A 459 -14.89 -2.59 12.53
C TYR A 459 -15.35 -1.38 11.71
N ASP A 460 -14.43 -0.74 10.98
CA ASP A 460 -14.68 0.54 10.32
C ASP A 460 -15.45 0.40 9.00
N TYR A 461 -15.16 -0.63 8.19
CA TYR A 461 -15.75 -0.83 6.86
C TYR A 461 -16.82 -1.92 6.83
N LEU A 462 -16.57 -3.07 7.46
CA LEU A 462 -17.57 -4.16 7.49
C LEU A 462 -18.59 -4.03 8.62
N LYS A 463 -18.34 -3.08 9.55
CA LYS A 463 -19.16 -2.84 10.74
C LYS A 463 -19.34 -4.11 11.59
N ILE A 464 -18.28 -4.90 11.75
CA ILE A 464 -18.23 -6.11 12.57
C ILE A 464 -17.25 -5.88 13.73
N ASN A 465 -17.71 -6.07 14.97
CA ASN A 465 -16.89 -5.86 16.17
C ASN A 465 -16.51 -7.14 16.92
N HIS A 466 -17.17 -8.27 16.61
CA HIS A 466 -16.94 -9.52 17.32
C HIS A 466 -17.23 -10.73 16.43
N VAL A 467 -16.39 -11.75 16.53
CA VAL A 467 -16.57 -13.04 15.85
C VAL A 467 -16.39 -14.22 16.79
N ASP A 468 -17.16 -15.27 16.54
CA ASP A 468 -17.11 -16.52 17.28
C ASP A 468 -17.23 -17.69 16.28
N TYR A 469 -16.66 -18.83 16.66
CA TYR A 469 -16.65 -20.01 15.82
C TYR A 469 -16.60 -21.29 16.66
N SER A 470 -17.40 -22.28 16.24
CA SER A 470 -17.45 -23.59 16.87
C SER A 470 -17.32 -24.69 15.82
N ILE A 471 -16.22 -25.44 15.90
CA ILE A 471 -15.91 -26.59 15.02
C ILE A 471 -17.07 -27.59 14.87
N PRO A 472 -17.77 -28.02 15.94
CA PRO A 472 -18.87 -28.98 15.79
C PRO A 472 -20.14 -28.40 15.16
N ALA A 473 -20.28 -27.08 15.05
CA ALA A 473 -21.51 -26.43 14.61
C ALA A 473 -21.92 -26.83 13.18
N ARG A 474 -23.23 -26.92 12.94
CA ARG A 474 -23.83 -27.30 11.66
C ARG A 474 -24.86 -26.27 11.22
N PHE A 475 -24.56 -25.64 10.09
CA PHE A 475 -25.32 -24.57 9.48
C PHE A 475 -26.36 -25.15 8.51
N PHE A 476 -27.63 -25.00 8.87
CA PHE A 476 -28.75 -25.41 8.03
C PHE A 476 -29.22 -24.27 7.11
N GLY A 477 -29.06 -23.03 7.56
CA GLY A 477 -29.43 -21.84 6.82
C GLY A 477 -29.20 -20.57 7.62
N ALA A 478 -29.57 -19.45 7.01
CA ALA A 478 -29.54 -18.13 7.62
C ALA A 478 -30.99 -17.67 7.84
N ALA A 479 -31.42 -17.64 9.10
CA ALA A 479 -32.74 -17.16 9.49
C ALA A 479 -32.76 -15.63 9.53
N SER A 480 -33.70 -15.03 8.83
CA SER A 480 -33.82 -13.57 8.74
C SER A 480 -34.10 -12.93 10.11
N LEU A 481 -33.38 -11.84 10.38
CA LEU A 481 -33.56 -11.01 11.57
C LEU A 481 -34.37 -9.74 11.29
N ILE A 482 -34.52 -9.36 10.01
CA ILE A 482 -35.22 -8.13 9.60
C ILE A 482 -36.19 -8.38 8.45
N GLY A 483 -37.32 -7.67 8.43
CA GLY A 483 -38.46 -7.98 7.56
C GLY A 483 -38.26 -7.79 6.04
N ASN A 484 -37.10 -7.29 5.59
CA ASN A 484 -36.79 -7.08 4.17
C ASN A 484 -35.98 -8.21 3.55
N TYR A 485 -35.48 -9.15 4.35
CA TYR A 485 -34.77 -10.33 3.86
C TYR A 485 -35.59 -11.58 4.16
N ASP A 486 -35.70 -12.47 3.17
CA ASP A 486 -36.22 -13.81 3.39
C ASP A 486 -35.13 -14.74 3.92
N SER A 487 -35.51 -15.72 4.74
CA SER A 487 -34.55 -16.72 5.25
C SER A 487 -34.07 -17.62 4.12
N VAL A 488 -32.78 -17.93 4.12
CA VAL A 488 -32.14 -18.74 3.07
C VAL A 488 -31.59 -20.03 3.66
N TYR A 489 -31.61 -21.13 2.90
CA TYR A 489 -31.24 -22.45 3.37
C TYR A 489 -30.26 -23.14 2.44
N VAL A 490 -29.45 -24.02 3.02
CA VAL A 490 -28.44 -24.80 2.29
C VAL A 490 -29.08 -25.63 1.18
N ASP A 491 -28.44 -25.63 0.01
CA ASP A 491 -28.82 -26.50 -1.10
C ASP A 491 -28.42 -27.95 -0.78
N THR A 492 -29.42 -28.75 -0.43
CA THR A 492 -29.25 -30.18 -0.13
C THR A 492 -28.73 -31.02 -1.32
N ILE A 493 -28.83 -30.51 -2.55
CA ILE A 493 -28.26 -31.18 -3.74
C ILE A 493 -26.75 -31.01 -3.75
N LYS A 494 -26.25 -29.77 -3.58
CA LYS A 494 -24.81 -29.46 -3.52
C LYS A 494 -24.13 -30.03 -2.28
N THR A 495 -24.89 -30.28 -1.22
CA THR A 495 -24.41 -30.81 0.06
C THR A 495 -24.74 -32.29 0.28
N ALA A 496 -25.23 -33.00 -0.74
CA ALA A 496 -25.68 -34.40 -0.63
C ALA A 496 -24.60 -35.38 -0.10
N ALA A 497 -23.32 -35.05 -0.31
CA ALA A 497 -22.19 -35.85 0.19
C ALA A 497 -21.76 -35.50 1.62
N ILE A 498 -22.34 -34.45 2.24
CA ILE A 498 -22.02 -34.02 3.60
C ILE A 498 -22.90 -34.79 4.60
N PRO A 499 -22.33 -35.39 5.65
CA PRO A 499 -23.11 -35.91 6.77
C PRO A 499 -24.01 -34.82 7.34
N ASP A 500 -25.31 -35.10 7.49
CA ASP A 500 -26.36 -34.18 7.94
C ASP A 500 -26.88 -33.16 6.91
N LEU A 501 -26.31 -33.08 5.70
CA LEU A 501 -26.70 -32.12 4.63
C LEU A 501 -26.56 -30.64 5.04
N HIS A 502 -25.75 -30.34 6.06
CA HIS A 502 -25.51 -28.99 6.60
C HIS A 502 -24.10 -28.53 6.25
N LEU A 503 -23.91 -27.22 6.09
CA LEU A 503 -22.56 -26.65 6.01
C LEU A 503 -21.89 -26.64 7.39
N PHE A 504 -20.57 -26.51 7.39
CA PHE A 504 -19.75 -26.29 8.58
C PHE A 504 -18.74 -25.18 8.27
N LYS A 505 -17.89 -24.80 9.24
CA LYS A 505 -16.92 -23.68 9.06
C LYS A 505 -17.58 -22.32 8.77
N ILE A 506 -18.79 -22.12 9.29
CA ILE A 506 -19.47 -20.83 9.30
C ILE A 506 -19.19 -20.17 10.66
N GLU A 507 -18.53 -19.02 10.65
CA GLU A 507 -18.35 -18.18 11.84
C GLU A 507 -19.54 -17.25 12.05
N SER A 508 -19.75 -16.80 13.28
CA SER A 508 -20.66 -15.68 13.53
C SER A 508 -19.94 -14.35 13.39
N ILE A 509 -20.66 -13.34 12.90
CA ILE A 509 -20.18 -11.96 12.71
C ILE A 509 -21.14 -10.97 13.36
N SER A 510 -20.79 -10.46 14.54
CA SER A 510 -21.67 -9.53 15.29
C SER A 510 -21.41 -8.10 14.86
N ALA A 511 -22.48 -7.32 14.74
CA ALA A 511 -22.38 -5.95 14.24
C ALA A 511 -21.77 -4.99 15.28
N SER A 512 -20.96 -4.05 14.81
CA SER A 512 -20.60 -2.84 15.53
C SER A 512 -21.82 -1.91 15.66
N GLY A 513 -21.70 -0.83 16.42
CA GLY A 513 -22.83 0.07 16.73
C GLY A 513 -23.47 0.77 15.51
N GLU A 514 -22.82 0.75 14.34
CA GLU A 514 -23.32 1.33 13.10
C GLU A 514 -23.84 0.28 12.11
N GLY A 515 -23.50 -1.00 12.30
CA GLY A 515 -23.96 -2.11 11.48
C GLY A 515 -25.33 -2.62 11.92
N THR A 516 -26.00 -3.36 11.05
CA THR A 516 -27.26 -4.05 11.34
C THR A 516 -27.11 -5.54 11.06
N GLU A 517 -27.42 -6.38 12.04
CA GLU A 517 -27.44 -7.84 11.87
C GLU A 517 -28.70 -8.24 11.07
N ILE A 518 -28.50 -8.93 9.95
CA ILE A 518 -29.58 -9.24 8.99
C ILE A 518 -29.96 -10.72 8.98
N PHE A 519 -29.04 -11.60 9.37
CA PHE A 519 -29.26 -13.04 9.45
C PHE A 519 -28.66 -13.63 10.72
N SER A 520 -29.33 -14.63 11.26
CA SER A 520 -28.83 -15.49 12.35
C SER A 520 -28.59 -16.90 11.86
N TYR A 521 -27.62 -17.57 12.48
CA TYR A 521 -27.24 -18.95 12.25
C TYR A 521 -28.42 -19.86 12.58
N ASP A 522 -29.00 -20.51 11.59
CA ASP A 522 -30.06 -21.50 11.81
C ASP A 522 -29.47 -22.92 11.82
N SER A 523 -29.76 -23.65 12.89
CA SER A 523 -29.38 -25.05 13.07
C SER A 523 -30.59 -25.89 13.45
N GLN A 524 -30.71 -27.06 12.84
CA GLN A 524 -31.72 -28.04 13.24
C GLN A 524 -31.42 -28.72 14.59
N TYR A 525 -30.27 -28.40 15.20
CA TYR A 525 -29.87 -28.89 16.51
C TYR A 525 -30.08 -27.82 17.58
N PRO A 526 -30.60 -28.17 18.78
CA PRO A 526 -30.74 -27.21 19.86
C PRO A 526 -29.37 -26.72 20.37
N PRO A 527 -29.27 -25.51 20.95
CA PRO A 527 -28.01 -24.97 21.49
C PRO A 527 -27.29 -25.85 22.52
N SER A 528 -28.02 -26.75 23.19
CA SER A 528 -27.44 -27.72 24.13
C SER A 528 -26.66 -28.85 23.44
N ASN A 529 -26.82 -29.04 22.13
CA ASN A 529 -26.07 -29.98 21.32
C ASN A 529 -24.85 -29.25 20.73
N PRO A 530 -23.63 -29.82 20.76
CA PRO A 530 -22.46 -29.19 20.13
C PRO A 530 -22.67 -28.77 18.67
N LYS A 531 -23.51 -29.49 17.91
CA LYS A 531 -23.85 -29.12 16.53
C LYS A 531 -24.73 -27.87 16.40
N GLY A 532 -25.48 -27.53 17.45
CA GLY A 532 -26.34 -26.35 17.52
C GLY A 532 -25.74 -25.20 18.31
N SER A 533 -24.46 -25.26 18.70
CA SER A 533 -23.86 -24.31 19.64
C SER A 533 -23.86 -22.85 19.16
N MET A 534 -23.88 -22.64 17.83
CA MET A 534 -23.92 -21.32 17.19
C MET A 534 -25.35 -20.84 16.89
N ASN A 535 -26.38 -21.66 17.15
CA ASN A 535 -27.74 -21.37 16.72
C ASN A 535 -28.26 -20.04 17.31
N GLY A 536 -28.71 -19.14 16.44
CA GLY A 536 -29.16 -17.79 16.78
C GLY A 536 -28.07 -16.72 16.79
N MET A 537 -26.78 -17.08 16.61
CA MET A 537 -25.71 -16.08 16.50
C MET A 537 -25.73 -15.39 15.12
N PRO A 538 -25.33 -14.12 15.00
CA PRO A 538 -25.39 -13.39 13.73
C PRO A 538 -24.45 -13.96 12.67
N VAL A 539 -24.88 -14.05 11.41
CA VAL A 539 -24.08 -14.55 10.26
C VAL A 539 -24.16 -13.64 9.04
N GLY A 540 -24.84 -12.50 9.18
CA GLY A 540 -24.95 -11.47 8.15
C GLY A 540 -25.02 -10.09 8.79
N VAL A 541 -24.21 -9.16 8.30
CA VAL A 541 -24.19 -7.76 8.73
C VAL A 541 -24.32 -6.85 7.52
N GLU A 542 -25.20 -5.84 7.59
CA GLU A 542 -25.30 -4.77 6.60
C GLU A 542 -24.91 -3.41 7.19
N TYR A 543 -24.34 -2.57 6.35
CA TYR A 543 -24.19 -1.13 6.55
C TYR A 543 -24.64 -0.42 5.27
N ILE A 544 -25.69 0.39 5.38
CA ILE A 544 -26.27 1.16 4.27
C ILE A 544 -26.04 2.65 4.54
N GLY A 545 -24.80 3.08 4.38
CA GLY A 545 -24.36 4.46 4.59
C GLY A 545 -24.72 5.39 3.43
N THR A 546 -24.46 6.69 3.64
CA THR A 546 -24.48 7.70 2.56
C THR A 546 -23.11 7.88 1.91
N ASP A 547 -22.06 7.40 2.57
CA ASP A 547 -20.68 7.31 2.12
C ASP A 547 -20.51 6.08 1.23
N PHE A 548 -20.66 4.88 1.79
CA PHE A 548 -20.55 3.60 1.09
C PHE A 548 -21.56 2.60 1.63
N LYS A 549 -21.62 1.41 1.02
CA LYS A 549 -22.48 0.33 1.50
C LYS A 549 -21.73 -1.00 1.52
N THR A 550 -21.92 -1.76 2.59
CA THR A 550 -21.37 -3.11 2.73
C THR A 550 -22.44 -4.08 3.19
N ILE A 551 -22.42 -5.29 2.65
CA ILE A 551 -23.20 -6.42 3.16
C ILE A 551 -22.24 -7.60 3.23
N THR A 552 -22.02 -8.12 4.44
CA THR A 552 -21.15 -9.27 4.65
C THR A 552 -21.98 -10.47 5.07
N LEU A 553 -21.87 -11.56 4.31
CA LEU A 553 -22.47 -12.85 4.60
C LEU A 553 -21.35 -13.83 4.95
N SER A 554 -21.38 -14.38 6.16
CA SER A 554 -20.40 -15.35 6.66
C SER A 554 -20.59 -16.77 6.08
N TYR A 555 -21.31 -16.86 4.96
CA TYR A 555 -21.58 -18.09 4.24
C TYR A 555 -21.52 -17.85 2.73
N PRO A 556 -20.98 -18.81 1.96
CA PRO A 556 -20.92 -18.74 0.51
C PRO A 556 -22.30 -18.95 -0.12
N LEU A 557 -22.71 -18.01 -0.98
CA LEU A 557 -23.98 -18.09 -1.72
C LEU A 557 -24.04 -19.32 -2.63
N PHE A 558 -22.89 -19.79 -3.15
CA PHE A 558 -22.83 -20.99 -3.98
C PHE A 558 -23.52 -22.21 -3.33
N TYR A 559 -23.44 -22.38 -2.01
CA TYR A 559 -24.04 -23.52 -1.31
C TYR A 559 -25.47 -23.27 -0.80
N ILE A 560 -26.06 -22.13 -1.11
CA ILE A 560 -27.44 -21.79 -0.78
C ILE A 560 -28.37 -22.21 -1.91
N ASN A 561 -29.63 -22.52 -1.59
CA ASN A 561 -30.64 -22.82 -2.59
C ASN A 561 -30.66 -21.71 -3.67
N PRO A 562 -30.55 -22.05 -4.97
CA PRO A 562 -30.30 -21.05 -6.01
C PRO A 562 -31.41 -20.02 -6.15
N ILE A 563 -32.67 -20.39 -5.93
CA ILE A 563 -33.81 -19.46 -5.99
C ILE A 563 -33.72 -18.46 -4.83
N GLN A 564 -33.45 -18.95 -3.63
CA GLN A 564 -33.33 -18.10 -2.43
C GLN A 564 -32.09 -17.19 -2.50
N ALA A 565 -30.99 -17.70 -3.04
CA ALA A 565 -29.79 -16.90 -3.31
C ALA A 565 -30.08 -15.80 -4.34
N GLN A 566 -30.82 -16.11 -5.42
CA GLN A 566 -31.21 -15.14 -6.44
C GLN A 566 -32.12 -14.05 -5.85
N ASP A 567 -33.13 -14.42 -5.05
CA ASP A 567 -34.02 -13.45 -4.39
C ASP A 567 -33.23 -12.52 -3.45
N LEU A 568 -32.30 -13.08 -2.66
CA LEU A 568 -31.42 -12.31 -1.77
C LEU A 568 -30.53 -11.34 -2.56
N VAL A 569 -29.82 -11.81 -3.58
CA VAL A 569 -28.93 -10.95 -4.39
C VAL A 569 -29.73 -9.89 -5.14
N THR A 570 -30.91 -10.22 -5.64
CA THR A 570 -31.81 -9.26 -6.30
C THR A 570 -32.25 -8.16 -5.33
N GLU A 571 -32.63 -8.50 -4.09
CA GLU A 571 -32.96 -7.53 -3.05
C GLU A 571 -31.76 -6.63 -2.73
N VAL A 572 -30.57 -7.20 -2.60
CA VAL A 572 -29.34 -6.44 -2.37
C VAL A 572 -29.06 -5.48 -3.52
N MET A 573 -29.00 -5.98 -4.76
CA MET A 573 -28.62 -5.16 -5.91
C MET A 573 -29.66 -4.09 -6.21
N LEU A 574 -30.95 -4.41 -6.27
CA LEU A 574 -32.00 -3.44 -6.62
C LEU A 574 -32.30 -2.46 -5.49
N ASN A 575 -32.49 -2.96 -4.27
CA ASN A 575 -33.11 -2.17 -3.20
C ASN A 575 -32.09 -1.60 -2.22
N LYS A 576 -30.95 -2.28 -2.02
CA LYS A 576 -29.88 -1.78 -1.15
C LYS A 576 -28.83 -0.98 -1.93
N PHE A 577 -28.28 -1.58 -2.98
CA PHE A 577 -27.21 -0.96 -3.78
C PHE A 577 -27.73 -0.04 -4.88
N SER A 578 -29.01 -0.20 -5.28
CA SER A 578 -29.66 0.61 -6.31
C SER A 578 -29.07 0.42 -7.71
N GLU A 579 -28.62 -0.79 -8.00
CA GLU A 579 -28.12 -1.19 -9.31
C GLU A 579 -29.25 -1.17 -10.37
N PRO A 580 -29.02 -0.55 -11.53
CA PRO A 580 -29.99 -0.54 -12.61
C PRO A 580 -29.97 -1.89 -13.35
N THR A 581 -31.15 -2.42 -13.67
CA THR A 581 -31.28 -3.53 -14.61
C THR A 581 -31.43 -2.99 -16.04
N PRO A 582 -30.89 -3.68 -17.08
CA PRO A 582 -31.05 -3.26 -18.48
C PRO A 582 -32.52 -3.14 -18.91
N ILE A 583 -33.42 -3.90 -18.26
CA ILE A 583 -34.87 -3.90 -18.50
C ILE A 583 -35.55 -2.66 -17.89
N SER A 584 -34.86 -1.87 -17.05
CA SER A 584 -35.37 -0.63 -16.46
C SER A 584 -35.62 0.49 -17.50
N GLN A 585 -35.19 0.34 -18.76
CA GLN A 585 -35.61 1.20 -19.88
C GLN A 585 -36.95 0.80 -20.52
N LYS A 586 -37.57 -0.32 -20.13
CA LYS A 586 -38.93 -0.72 -20.50
C LYS A 586 -39.64 -1.36 -19.31
N GLN A 587 -40.08 -0.55 -18.35
CA GLN A 587 -41.13 -1.01 -17.45
C GLN A 587 -42.38 -1.34 -18.29
N GLN A 588 -42.69 -2.62 -18.42
CA GLN A 588 -44.10 -3.04 -18.46
C GLN A 588 -44.65 -2.84 -17.06
N GLN A 589 -45.05 -1.60 -16.73
CA GLN A 589 -45.86 -1.32 -15.55
C GLN A 589 -47.20 -2.02 -15.71
N THR A 590 -47.63 -2.70 -14.64
CA THR A 590 -48.94 -3.32 -14.55
C THR A 590 -50.02 -2.26 -14.80
N PRO A 591 -50.89 -2.40 -15.81
CA PRO A 591 -51.97 -1.45 -16.04
C PRO A 591 -52.95 -1.50 -14.86
N GLY A 592 -53.17 -0.38 -14.16
CA GLY A 592 -54.31 -0.23 -13.24
C GLY A 592 -54.10 0.51 -11.92
N LYS A 593 -52.94 1.11 -11.62
CA LYS A 593 -52.74 1.90 -10.38
C LYS A 593 -52.39 3.36 -10.68
N PHE A 594 -52.89 4.28 -9.84
CA PHE A 594 -52.41 5.65 -9.82
C PHE A 594 -50.99 5.70 -9.26
N SER A 595 -50.07 6.34 -9.97
CA SER A 595 -48.68 6.52 -9.53
C SER A 595 -48.13 7.86 -9.97
N LEU A 596 -47.29 8.49 -9.14
CA LEU A 596 -46.45 9.64 -9.51
C LEU A 596 -44.99 9.22 -9.39
N GLU A 597 -44.23 9.30 -10.48
CA GLU A 597 -42.82 8.91 -10.52
C GLU A 597 -41.90 10.05 -10.10
N GLN A 598 -40.66 9.70 -9.76
CA GLN A 598 -39.60 10.69 -9.55
C GLN A 598 -39.29 11.38 -10.88
N ASN A 599 -39.22 12.71 -10.89
CA ASN A 599 -38.89 13.46 -12.09
C ASN A 599 -37.47 13.10 -12.56
N TYR A 600 -37.26 13.01 -13.87
CA TYR A 600 -35.94 12.71 -14.45
C TYR A 600 -35.58 13.70 -15.56
N PRO A 601 -34.37 14.27 -15.54
CA PRO A 601 -33.33 14.15 -14.49
C PRO A 601 -33.75 14.79 -13.15
N ASN A 602 -33.11 14.41 -12.03
CA ASN A 602 -33.20 15.06 -10.72
C ASN A 602 -31.91 14.81 -9.90
N PRO A 603 -31.06 15.83 -9.62
CA PRO A 603 -31.24 17.24 -9.96
C PRO A 603 -31.29 17.52 -11.47
N PHE A 604 -31.93 18.60 -11.89
CA PHE A 604 -32.11 18.94 -13.31
C PHE A 604 -31.63 20.36 -13.64
N ASN A 605 -31.21 20.57 -14.90
CA ASN A 605 -30.82 21.87 -15.44
C ASN A 605 -31.15 22.00 -16.95
N PRO A 606 -32.04 22.90 -17.39
CA PRO A 606 -33.16 23.50 -16.66
C PRO A 606 -34.47 22.73 -16.85
N THR A 607 -34.45 21.57 -17.53
CA THR A 607 -35.65 20.79 -17.87
C THR A 607 -35.67 19.43 -17.20
N THR A 608 -36.85 19.00 -16.75
CA THR A 608 -37.10 17.67 -16.21
C THR A 608 -38.45 17.13 -16.69
N THR A 609 -38.58 15.81 -16.78
CA THR A 609 -39.82 15.14 -17.14
C THR A 609 -40.46 14.54 -15.90
N ILE A 610 -41.73 14.87 -15.66
CA ILE A 610 -42.56 14.28 -14.62
C ILE A 610 -43.46 13.24 -15.28
N ARG A 611 -43.37 11.99 -14.83
CA ARG A 611 -44.21 10.87 -15.31
C ARG A 611 -45.19 10.45 -14.23
N TYR A 612 -46.38 10.05 -14.65
CA TYR A 612 -47.42 9.53 -13.76
C TYR A 612 -48.39 8.61 -14.52
N ASN A 613 -49.01 7.68 -13.81
CA ASN A 613 -50.00 6.76 -14.36
C ASN A 613 -51.38 7.05 -13.78
N LEU A 614 -52.42 6.91 -14.60
CA LEU A 614 -53.82 7.05 -14.20
C LEU A 614 -54.52 5.69 -14.34
N ALA A 615 -55.06 5.17 -13.24
CA ALA A 615 -55.81 3.89 -13.26
C ALA A 615 -57.10 3.98 -14.09
N GLU A 616 -57.74 5.15 -14.12
CA GLU A 616 -58.99 5.42 -14.83
C GLU A 616 -59.05 6.87 -15.33
N ALA A 617 -60.04 7.18 -16.16
CA ALA A 617 -60.21 8.52 -16.73
C ALA A 617 -60.78 9.51 -15.69
N THR A 618 -59.91 10.35 -15.11
CA THR A 618 -60.25 11.27 -14.01
C THR A 618 -59.76 12.70 -14.24
N ALA A 619 -60.21 13.63 -13.40
CA ALA A 619 -59.69 15.00 -13.38
C ALA A 619 -58.31 15.04 -12.72
N VAL A 620 -57.33 15.62 -13.41
CA VAL A 620 -55.92 15.66 -12.99
C VAL A 620 -55.47 17.10 -12.81
N VAL A 621 -54.87 17.37 -11.65
CA VAL A 621 -54.23 18.64 -11.32
C VAL A 621 -52.79 18.35 -10.90
N LEU A 622 -51.82 18.89 -11.66
CA LEU A 622 -50.39 18.80 -11.31
C LEU A 622 -49.84 20.20 -11.05
N LYS A 623 -49.37 20.44 -9.83
CA LYS A 623 -48.86 21.74 -9.39
C LYS A 623 -47.43 21.66 -8.91
N ILE A 624 -46.70 22.76 -9.02
CA ILE A 624 -45.35 22.95 -8.49
C ILE A 624 -45.39 24.02 -7.40
N TYR A 625 -44.73 23.74 -6.29
CA TYR A 625 -44.58 24.61 -5.13
C TYR A 625 -43.09 24.84 -4.82
N ASN A 626 -42.78 25.99 -4.24
CA ASN A 626 -41.47 26.22 -3.62
C ASN A 626 -41.44 25.63 -2.18
N ILE A 627 -40.28 25.71 -1.52
CA ILE A 627 -40.11 25.19 -0.15
C ILE A 627 -41.02 25.85 0.89
N LEU A 628 -41.55 27.05 0.60
CA LEU A 628 -42.48 27.79 1.47
C LEU A 628 -43.94 27.39 1.23
N GLY A 629 -44.19 26.39 0.37
CA GLY A 629 -45.54 25.94 -0.01
C GLY A 629 -46.28 26.90 -0.94
N GLN A 630 -45.60 27.91 -1.50
CA GLN A 630 -46.21 28.84 -2.44
C GLN A 630 -46.27 28.21 -3.84
N GLU A 631 -47.44 28.31 -4.49
CA GLU A 631 -47.62 27.79 -5.85
C GLU A 631 -46.77 28.58 -6.86
N VAL A 632 -45.91 27.86 -7.57
CA VAL A 632 -45.01 28.38 -8.61
C VAL A 632 -45.70 28.33 -9.98
N LEU A 633 -46.33 27.20 -10.29
CA LEU A 633 -46.98 26.92 -11.57
C LEU A 633 -47.95 25.74 -11.44
N THR A 634 -49.13 25.83 -12.06
CA THR A 634 -49.98 24.68 -12.36
C THR A 634 -49.62 24.17 -13.74
N LEU A 635 -49.09 22.93 -13.83
CA LEU A 635 -48.68 22.28 -15.08
C LEU A 635 -49.85 21.65 -15.83
N ILE A 636 -50.81 21.08 -15.11
CA ILE A 636 -51.97 20.36 -15.66
C ILE A 636 -53.20 20.68 -14.81
N ASN A 637 -54.34 20.91 -15.45
CA ASN A 637 -55.65 21.07 -14.80
C ASN A 637 -56.75 20.70 -15.80
N GLU A 638 -56.90 19.41 -16.10
CA GLU A 638 -57.85 18.91 -17.09
C GLU A 638 -58.26 17.46 -16.79
N LYS A 639 -59.29 16.96 -17.50
CA LYS A 639 -59.67 15.54 -17.43
C LYS A 639 -58.84 14.73 -18.43
N GLN A 640 -58.17 13.69 -17.96
CA GLN A 640 -57.32 12.84 -18.79
C GLN A 640 -57.82 11.39 -18.79
N THR A 641 -57.55 10.68 -19.89
CA THR A 641 -57.84 9.24 -20.01
C THR A 641 -56.84 8.39 -19.20
N ALA A 642 -57.23 7.16 -18.86
CA ALA A 642 -56.36 6.20 -18.18
C ALA A 642 -55.05 5.94 -18.94
N GLY A 643 -54.03 5.46 -18.22
CA GLY A 643 -52.70 5.12 -18.74
C GLY A 643 -51.63 6.16 -18.41
N GLU A 644 -50.41 5.88 -18.87
CA GLU A 644 -49.24 6.70 -18.61
C GLU A 644 -49.33 8.08 -19.24
N LYS A 645 -48.82 9.06 -18.50
CA LYS A 645 -48.74 10.47 -18.87
C LYS A 645 -47.35 10.99 -18.52
N SER A 646 -46.88 11.94 -19.31
CA SER A 646 -45.64 12.66 -19.02
C SER A 646 -45.80 14.13 -19.35
N ILE A 647 -45.12 14.98 -18.58
CA ILE A 647 -45.05 16.41 -18.83
C ILE A 647 -43.67 16.96 -18.47
N VAL A 648 -43.21 17.92 -19.25
CA VAL A 648 -41.91 18.58 -19.04
C VAL A 648 -42.11 19.89 -18.29
N TRP A 649 -41.30 20.11 -17.26
CA TRP A 649 -41.13 21.43 -16.65
C TRP A 649 -39.75 21.98 -16.95
N ASN A 650 -39.67 23.28 -17.28
CA ASN A 650 -38.45 23.97 -17.71
C ASN A 650 -37.93 25.00 -16.70
N GLY A 651 -38.32 24.87 -15.42
CA GLY A 651 -37.87 25.77 -14.36
C GLY A 651 -38.37 27.21 -14.53
N ARG A 652 -39.62 27.40 -14.98
CA ARG A 652 -40.29 28.70 -15.08
C ARG A 652 -41.58 28.76 -14.27
N ASN A 653 -41.92 29.95 -13.79
CA ASN A 653 -43.18 30.23 -13.09
C ASN A 653 -44.31 30.63 -14.06
N ARG A 654 -45.51 30.89 -13.53
CA ARG A 654 -46.70 31.32 -14.30
C ARG A 654 -46.53 32.61 -15.14
N PHE A 655 -45.53 33.45 -14.84
CA PHE A 655 -45.22 34.66 -15.61
C PHE A 655 -44.16 34.41 -16.70
N GLY A 656 -43.78 33.15 -16.92
CA GLY A 656 -42.71 32.76 -17.85
C GLY A 656 -41.31 33.10 -17.34
N GLN A 657 -41.17 33.58 -16.10
CA GLN A 657 -39.88 33.94 -15.52
C GLN A 657 -39.17 32.69 -14.98
N LYS A 658 -37.85 32.67 -15.12
CA LYS A 658 -36.99 31.63 -14.55
C LYS A 658 -37.10 31.64 -13.02
N VAL A 659 -37.24 30.48 -12.40
CA VAL A 659 -37.16 30.32 -10.94
C VAL A 659 -35.71 30.05 -10.49
N SER A 660 -35.39 30.34 -9.23
CA SER A 660 -34.05 30.18 -8.65
C SER A 660 -33.64 28.73 -8.45
N SER A 661 -32.34 28.43 -8.40
CA SER A 661 -31.82 27.12 -7.98
C SER A 661 -32.35 26.78 -6.58
N GLY A 662 -32.67 25.51 -6.34
CA GLY A 662 -33.23 25.06 -5.06
C GLY A 662 -34.23 23.91 -5.16
N ILE A 663 -34.83 23.57 -4.02
CA ILE A 663 -35.80 22.48 -3.89
C ILE A 663 -37.20 22.98 -4.25
N TYR A 664 -37.90 22.18 -5.05
CA TYR A 664 -39.30 22.36 -5.40
C TYR A 664 -40.07 21.08 -5.10
N ILE A 665 -41.38 21.22 -4.87
CA ILE A 665 -42.28 20.09 -4.65
C ILE A 665 -43.29 20.10 -5.79
N TYR A 666 -43.48 18.97 -6.47
CA TYR A 666 -44.58 18.79 -7.40
C TYR A 666 -45.61 17.82 -6.81
N GLN A 667 -46.89 18.14 -7.00
CA GLN A 667 -48.01 17.41 -6.42
C GLN A 667 -49.03 17.09 -7.50
N LEU A 668 -49.35 15.81 -7.63
CA LEU A 668 -50.40 15.29 -8.50
C LEU A 668 -51.65 15.01 -7.66
N GLN A 669 -52.78 15.56 -8.10
CA GLN A 669 -54.11 15.22 -7.62
C GLN A 669 -54.91 14.60 -8.78
N ALA A 670 -55.38 13.37 -8.62
CA ALA A 670 -56.17 12.64 -9.60
C ALA A 670 -57.37 11.98 -8.91
N GLY A 671 -58.56 12.58 -8.98
CA GLY A 671 -59.70 12.18 -8.14
C GLY A 671 -59.38 12.30 -6.65
N GLU A 672 -59.50 11.19 -5.90
CA GLU A 672 -59.14 11.08 -4.47
C GLU A 672 -57.63 10.83 -4.24
N TYR A 673 -56.87 10.50 -5.29
CA TYR A 673 -55.44 10.23 -5.17
C TYR A 673 -54.64 11.53 -5.13
N LEU A 674 -53.80 11.68 -4.11
CA LEU A 674 -52.90 12.82 -3.92
C LEU A 674 -51.50 12.33 -3.58
N GLN A 675 -50.51 12.66 -4.41
CA GLN A 675 -49.11 12.34 -4.14
C GLN A 675 -48.22 13.53 -4.46
N SER A 676 -47.22 13.77 -3.61
CA SER A 676 -46.20 14.81 -3.79
C SER A 676 -44.81 14.20 -3.86
N ARG A 677 -43.91 14.81 -4.62
CA ARG A 677 -42.49 14.46 -4.69
C ARG A 677 -41.61 15.70 -4.75
N LYS A 678 -40.37 15.56 -4.28
CA LYS A 678 -39.35 16.62 -4.28
C LYS A 678 -38.54 16.59 -5.58
N MET A 679 -38.11 17.75 -6.05
CA MET A 679 -37.18 17.91 -7.17
C MET A 679 -36.18 19.03 -6.87
N VAL A 680 -34.98 18.94 -7.44
CA VAL A 680 -33.87 19.87 -7.23
C VAL A 680 -33.49 20.50 -8.56
N LEU A 681 -33.68 21.83 -8.67
CA LEU A 681 -33.22 22.60 -9.82
C LEU A 681 -31.79 23.10 -9.56
N LEU A 682 -30.84 22.67 -10.39
CA LEU A 682 -29.49 23.21 -10.43
C LEU A 682 -29.38 24.20 -11.58
N ARG A 683 -28.84 25.37 -11.28
CA ARG A 683 -28.50 26.40 -12.26
C ARG A 683 -27.34 27.22 -11.79
#